data_AF-A0A0F8DSE7-F1
#
_entry.id   AF-A0A0F8DSE7-F1
#
_cell.length_a   1.000
_cell.length_b   1.000
_cell.length_c   1.000
_cell.angle_alpha   90.00
_cell.angle_beta   90.00
_cell.angle_gamma   90.00
#
_symmetry.space_group_name_H-M   'P 1'
#
loop_
_entity.id
_entity.type
_entity.pdbx_description
1 polymer ?
#
loop_
_entity_poly.entity_id
_entity_poly.type
_entity_poly.pdbx_seq_one_letter_code
_entity_poly.pdbx_strand_id
1 'polypeptide(L)'
;MGASRIIIFVAIALIANAVYNPVSAKEITVGNNPKADFNSIQEAVNSSSSGDIIFVLPGIYNESVNVKIEGLSILSDSENPEDTVVQTYIVSVSNVTISGFSIHEFTVTSLTKVEGCTVKNNKFLELGATIDDCSNSLFINNTFSGRSIDFGAECYNCILSENSLFDSGIHVMGAGGSRNNITIANNKLLNSFFSLTGPQENKIISNTIDGSGIFLSESHENIINNNFISNASCGISASFISSGNKITNNTLTSNTKGICVSYYSSGNVIKNNTISTNDIGISLEDIALITDNRIEQNRECGIYLDLFTDDPSSSGGRSLIYNNSFNNTVNLLNNTKIEDFRYFGYSNPSMDDAVWNTTKTSGRNIVGGPYLGGNYWAKPDGTGFSEICTDSDGDWICDSSYNINGSEIDYLPLASISIPQKPPVVNFSTNSMQGLAPLAVQFTDLSRYAFSWSWDFDNDGISDSTEKDPVYEYITPGVYTVSLTVSNANGTASKTQEIIAQEAKTLPLTDFSSNVTSGPVPLSVLFTDISQNAAKRTWDFNNDGVTDSINKTAVYMYTLPGTYIINLTVINSKGTVSKLSAITASPVRRVDGQLTLTEYQITTNELGQEWPVIYNDMVVWQDNRNGNDDIYMYDISTSNEIQVTANSSDQSWPDIYGDRIVWMDKRHGNTTIYMYNLSTSKEIQITKNGSTSSPAIYEDRIVWLDYRNGKAEIYIYDLSTSEEAQITSSESDKSNPDIYGDRIVWEDYRNGNSDIYMYNLSTSTEIQITTNDSWQWEPVIYGDRIIWNDNRTGNIEVYIYNLSTSTETRIKTRAVSAIYGDRILWKDYRNGTPDLYMCNLSTSKEIQMTASESDKLNPAIYGDRTVWTDFRNGNSDIYMCVISEEEEGIKTC
;
A
#
# COMPACT_ATOMS: atom_id res chain seq x y z
N MET A 1 25.13 -2.85 32.94
CA MET A 1 24.88 -4.08 32.16
C MET A 1 23.44 -4.47 32.45
N GLY A 2 22.42 -4.35 31.58
CA GLY A 2 22.12 -3.56 30.35
C GLY A 2 20.56 -3.39 30.28
N ALA A 3 19.92 -2.30 29.79
CA ALA A 3 19.30 -2.09 28.44
C ALA A 3 18.45 -3.28 27.90
N SER A 4 17.29 -3.23 27.19
CA SER A 4 16.47 -2.31 26.32
C SER A 4 16.04 -2.89 24.89
N ARG A 5 15.78 -2.09 23.82
CA ARG A 5 15.96 -2.25 22.30
C ARG A 5 15.64 -3.60 21.56
N ILE A 6 14.79 -3.91 20.50
CA ILE A 6 13.27 -3.79 20.12
C ILE A 6 12.22 -4.92 19.59
N ILE A 7 11.79 -5.10 18.31
CA ILE A 7 10.29 -5.11 17.97
C ILE A 7 9.61 -6.36 17.38
N ILE A 8 8.31 -6.56 17.71
CA ILE A 8 7.31 -7.36 16.95
C ILE A 8 6.98 -6.67 15.63
N PHE A 9 7.12 -7.38 14.49
CA PHE A 9 6.81 -6.82 13.18
C PHE A 9 6.08 -7.86 12.32
N VAL A 10 4.82 -7.60 11.93
CA VAL A 10 3.85 -8.64 11.50
C VAL A 10 3.97 -9.11 10.04
N ALA A 11 4.15 -10.43 9.85
CA ALA A 11 3.74 -11.36 8.75
C ALA A 11 3.57 -10.94 7.27
N ILE A 12 3.78 -11.93 6.37
CA ILE A 12 2.85 -12.27 5.27
C ILE A 12 2.29 -13.68 5.50
N ALA A 13 1.22 -14.05 4.80
CA ALA A 13 0.47 -15.29 5.06
C ALA A 13 0.63 -16.39 3.99
N LEU A 14 0.15 -17.59 4.34
CA LEU A 14 -0.04 -18.82 3.53
C LEU A 14 1.24 -19.68 3.37
N ILE A 15 1.20 -21.03 3.47
CA ILE A 15 0.07 -21.98 3.43
C ILE A 15 0.22 -23.03 4.56
N ALA A 16 -0.88 -23.42 5.24
CA ALA A 16 -0.90 -24.66 6.02
C ALA A 16 -2.28 -25.35 5.99
N ASN A 17 -2.30 -26.65 5.75
CA ASN A 17 -3.49 -27.50 5.81
C ASN A 17 -3.18 -28.74 6.67
N ALA A 18 -3.17 -28.55 8.00
CA ALA A 18 -2.90 -29.61 8.97
C ALA A 18 -3.65 -29.35 10.30
N VAL A 19 -4.21 -30.40 10.89
CA VAL A 19 -4.90 -30.33 12.19
C VAL A 19 -3.89 -30.55 13.31
N TYR A 20 -3.69 -29.58 14.19
CA TYR A 20 -3.04 -29.77 15.49
C TYR A 20 -3.63 -28.84 16.57
N ASN A 21 -3.48 -29.21 17.85
CA ASN A 21 -4.05 -28.46 18.98
C ASN A 21 -3.21 -27.22 19.33
N PRO A 22 -3.83 -26.11 19.77
CA PRO A 22 -3.10 -24.95 20.24
C PRO A 22 -2.39 -25.24 21.57
N VAL A 23 -1.09 -25.01 21.60
CA VAL A 23 -0.34 -24.68 22.82
C VAL A 23 -0.42 -23.16 22.99
N SER A 24 -0.53 -22.66 24.21
CA SER A 24 -0.53 -21.21 24.45
C SER A 24 0.87 -20.64 24.23
N ALA A 25 1.00 -19.69 23.30
CA ALA A 25 2.21 -18.91 23.10
C ALA A 25 2.69 -18.27 24.43
N LYS A 26 3.99 -18.39 24.71
CA LYS A 26 4.67 -17.73 25.84
C LYS A 26 5.54 -16.58 25.34
N GLU A 27 5.56 -15.49 26.10
CA GLU A 27 6.61 -14.45 25.99
C GLU A 27 7.86 -14.86 26.79
N ILE A 28 9.04 -14.63 26.22
CA ILE A 28 10.34 -15.00 26.79
C ILE A 28 11.30 -13.83 26.66
N THR A 29 11.91 -13.40 27.75
CA THR A 29 12.91 -12.32 27.74
C THR A 29 14.35 -12.86 27.73
N VAL A 30 15.21 -12.26 26.92
CA VAL A 30 16.64 -12.60 26.85
C VAL A 30 17.46 -11.35 27.13
N GLY A 31 18.41 -11.41 28.05
CA GLY A 31 19.13 -10.22 28.47
C GLY A 31 20.28 -10.50 29.44
N ASN A 32 21.31 -9.66 29.40
CA ASN A 32 22.43 -9.70 30.34
C ASN A 32 22.09 -9.02 31.69
N ASN A 33 20.85 -9.16 32.18
CA ASN A 33 20.37 -8.55 33.41
C ASN A 33 19.53 -9.54 34.26
N PRO A 34 19.37 -9.32 35.59
CA PRO A 34 18.74 -10.31 36.47
C PRO A 34 17.21 -10.48 36.33
N LYS A 35 16.53 -9.72 35.45
CA LYS A 35 15.09 -9.86 35.18
C LYS A 35 14.78 -10.68 33.91
N ALA A 36 15.76 -10.95 33.06
CA ALA A 36 15.53 -11.75 31.86
C ALA A 36 15.37 -13.25 32.18
N ASP A 37 14.49 -13.96 31.46
CA ASP A 37 14.34 -15.42 31.57
C ASP A 37 15.66 -16.15 31.23
N PHE A 38 16.39 -15.67 30.22
CA PHE A 38 17.63 -16.28 29.72
C PHE A 38 18.73 -15.25 29.46
N ASN A 39 19.99 -15.69 29.45
CA ASN A 39 21.15 -14.87 29.04
C ASN A 39 21.61 -15.18 27.60
N SER A 40 20.99 -16.16 26.94
CA SER A 40 21.27 -16.61 25.56
C SER A 40 19.97 -16.76 24.78
N ILE A 41 19.99 -16.31 23.53
CA ILE A 41 18.86 -16.43 22.59
C ILE A 41 18.65 -17.91 22.24
N GLN A 42 19.73 -18.68 22.06
CA GLN A 42 19.65 -20.10 21.78
C GLN A 42 19.05 -20.90 22.95
N GLU A 43 19.31 -20.53 24.21
CA GLU A 43 18.67 -21.16 25.38
C GLU A 43 17.17 -20.85 25.45
N ALA A 44 16.77 -19.61 25.12
CA ALA A 44 15.36 -19.25 24.99
C ALA A 44 14.66 -20.06 23.89
N VAL A 45 15.20 -20.09 22.67
CA VAL A 45 14.67 -20.87 21.52
C VAL A 45 14.55 -22.37 21.84
N ASN A 46 15.52 -22.94 22.56
CA ASN A 46 15.46 -24.34 23.00
C ASN A 46 14.39 -24.61 24.07
N SER A 47 13.87 -23.55 24.71
CA SER A 47 12.85 -23.60 25.76
C SER A 47 11.47 -23.15 25.26
N SER A 48 11.34 -22.77 23.98
CA SER A 48 10.13 -22.26 23.36
C SER A 48 9.22 -23.34 22.78
N SER A 49 7.93 -23.04 22.70
CA SER A 49 6.88 -23.75 21.94
C SER A 49 6.49 -23.01 20.67
N SER A 50 5.74 -23.66 19.79
CA SER A 50 5.25 -23.02 18.55
C SER A 50 4.27 -21.88 18.89
N GLY A 51 4.49 -20.71 18.29
CA GLY A 51 3.77 -19.47 18.59
C GLY A 51 4.45 -18.55 19.62
N ASP A 52 5.47 -19.03 20.34
CA ASP A 52 6.16 -18.23 21.36
C ASP A 52 6.87 -16.99 20.79
N ILE A 53 6.99 -15.96 21.63
CA ILE A 53 7.59 -14.66 21.31
C ILE A 53 8.82 -14.46 22.21
N ILE A 54 9.97 -14.16 21.61
CA ILE A 54 11.24 -13.97 22.31
C ILE A 54 11.67 -12.50 22.19
N PHE A 55 11.68 -11.77 23.29
CA PHE A 55 12.16 -10.39 23.39
C PHE A 55 13.62 -10.35 23.90
N VAL A 56 14.56 -10.05 23.02
CA VAL A 56 16.02 -10.04 23.22
C VAL A 56 16.52 -8.62 23.49
N LEU A 57 16.70 -8.29 24.75
CA LEU A 57 17.31 -7.05 25.19
C LEU A 57 18.74 -6.89 24.62
N PRO A 58 19.25 -5.70 24.29
CA PRO A 58 20.47 -5.39 23.57
C PRO A 58 21.74 -5.80 24.29
N GLY A 59 22.75 -5.88 23.43
CA GLY A 59 24.11 -6.19 23.75
C GLY A 59 24.74 -6.71 22.47
N ILE A 60 25.70 -7.59 22.65
CA ILE A 60 26.36 -8.29 21.55
C ILE A 60 26.24 -9.78 21.86
N TYR A 61 25.25 -10.42 21.24
CA TYR A 61 24.98 -11.84 21.33
C TYR A 61 25.88 -12.59 20.36
N ASN A 62 27.09 -12.88 20.83
CA ASN A 62 28.09 -13.67 20.10
C ASN A 62 27.74 -15.17 20.14
N GLU A 63 26.58 -15.51 19.59
CA GLU A 63 26.04 -16.87 19.49
C GLU A 63 25.38 -17.11 18.12
N SER A 64 25.34 -18.37 17.70
CA SER A 64 24.67 -18.78 16.45
C SER A 64 23.34 -19.46 16.78
N VAL A 65 22.25 -18.70 16.62
CA VAL A 65 20.89 -19.08 17.03
C VAL A 65 20.26 -20.00 15.98
N ASN A 66 20.08 -21.27 16.33
CA ASN A 66 19.40 -22.26 15.50
C ASN A 66 17.89 -22.25 15.81
N VAL A 67 17.09 -21.64 14.95
CA VAL A 67 15.64 -21.60 15.06
C VAL A 67 15.05 -22.89 14.48
N LYS A 68 14.61 -23.78 15.39
CA LYS A 68 14.13 -25.14 15.10
C LYS A 68 12.72 -25.44 15.62
N ILE A 69 12.04 -24.41 16.12
CA ILE A 69 10.64 -24.43 16.55
C ILE A 69 9.84 -23.58 15.56
N GLU A 70 8.82 -24.16 14.94
CA GLU A 70 7.99 -23.49 13.93
C GLU A 70 7.15 -22.37 14.56
N GLY A 71 6.91 -21.27 13.85
CA GLY A 71 6.01 -20.22 14.32
C GLY A 71 6.57 -19.32 15.45
N LEU A 72 7.89 -19.28 15.66
CA LEU A 72 8.50 -18.36 16.63
C LEU A 72 8.61 -16.93 16.10
N SER A 73 8.43 -15.94 16.97
CA SER A 73 8.83 -14.56 16.71
C SER A 73 10.02 -14.19 17.60
N ILE A 74 11.15 -13.77 17.03
CA ILE A 74 12.37 -13.39 17.77
C ILE A 74 12.67 -11.91 17.51
N LEU A 75 12.70 -11.13 18.61
CA LEU A 75 12.42 -9.68 18.76
C LEU A 75 13.17 -9.13 20.02
N SER A 76 12.85 -7.97 20.67
CA SER A 76 13.85 -7.12 21.44
C SER A 76 13.15 -6.05 22.48
N ASP A 77 13.56 -4.80 22.93
CA ASP A 77 12.66 -3.66 23.52
C ASP A 77 12.55 -2.08 23.11
N SER A 78 13.20 -1.42 22.09
CA SER A 78 13.09 0.06 21.64
C SER A 78 12.62 0.51 20.18
N GLU A 79 13.43 0.51 19.06
CA GLU A 79 13.01 0.28 17.60
C GLU A 79 14.12 0.08 16.51
N ASN A 80 15.40 0.05 16.88
CA ASN A 80 16.52 0.29 15.95
C ASN A 80 17.54 -0.89 15.83
N PRO A 81 17.84 -1.42 14.63
CA PRO A 81 18.80 -2.51 14.42
C PRO A 81 20.21 -2.29 14.94
N GLU A 82 20.70 -1.05 15.03
CA GLU A 82 22.05 -0.75 15.56
C GLU A 82 22.23 -1.14 17.03
N ASP A 83 21.12 -1.46 17.72
CA ASP A 83 21.06 -1.54 19.16
C ASP A 83 21.25 -2.96 19.72
N THR A 84 20.77 -3.99 19.01
CA THR A 84 20.86 -5.40 19.41
C THR A 84 21.60 -6.19 18.35
N VAL A 85 22.83 -6.58 18.66
CA VAL A 85 23.73 -7.25 17.71
C VAL A 85 23.75 -8.76 17.95
N VAL A 86 23.55 -9.56 16.91
CA VAL A 86 23.59 -11.04 16.93
C VAL A 86 24.60 -11.54 15.89
N GLN A 87 25.34 -12.60 16.22
CA GLN A 87 26.35 -13.18 15.33
C GLN A 87 25.70 -13.96 14.17
N THR A 88 24.95 -15.04 14.43
CA THR A 88 24.29 -15.80 13.35
C THR A 88 22.84 -16.14 13.70
N TYR A 89 21.92 -16.05 12.74
CA TYR A 89 20.62 -16.74 12.78
C TYR A 89 20.57 -17.83 11.72
N ILE A 90 20.16 -19.05 12.11
CA ILE A 90 19.96 -20.20 11.23
C ILE A 90 18.52 -20.70 11.41
N VAL A 91 17.66 -20.41 10.43
CA VAL A 91 16.24 -20.77 10.43
C VAL A 91 16.02 -22.03 9.58
N SER A 92 15.47 -23.09 10.18
CA SER A 92 15.22 -24.36 9.47
C SER A 92 13.77 -24.83 9.47
N VAL A 93 12.84 -23.93 9.81
CA VAL A 93 11.41 -24.21 10.05
C VAL A 93 10.55 -23.01 9.63
N SER A 94 9.28 -23.28 9.31
CA SER A 94 8.30 -22.32 8.79
C SER A 94 7.79 -21.30 9.82
N ASN A 95 7.10 -20.28 9.31
CA ASN A 95 6.33 -19.29 10.07
C ASN A 95 7.15 -18.47 11.08
N VAL A 96 8.48 -18.39 10.90
CA VAL A 96 9.40 -17.68 11.82
C VAL A 96 9.48 -16.20 11.47
N THR A 97 9.32 -15.33 12.47
CA THR A 97 9.53 -13.88 12.36
C THR A 97 10.84 -13.45 13.04
N ILE A 98 11.68 -12.66 12.37
CA ILE A 98 12.92 -12.10 12.93
C ILE A 98 13.01 -10.59 12.61
N SER A 99 13.10 -9.76 13.64
CA SER A 99 12.98 -8.30 13.51
C SER A 99 13.75 -7.52 14.58
N GLY A 100 14.36 -6.40 14.18
CA GLY A 100 14.99 -5.42 15.06
C GLY A 100 16.49 -5.60 15.32
N PHE A 101 17.21 -6.42 14.55
CA PHE A 101 18.59 -6.82 14.85
C PHE A 101 19.66 -6.33 13.87
N SER A 102 20.87 -6.06 14.37
CA SER A 102 22.09 -6.13 13.56
C SER A 102 22.60 -7.56 13.53
N ILE A 103 22.60 -8.20 12.36
CA ILE A 103 22.91 -9.62 12.18
C ILE A 103 24.20 -9.73 11.36
N HIS A 104 25.21 -10.47 11.82
CA HIS A 104 26.42 -10.66 11.00
C HIS A 104 26.17 -11.62 9.84
N GLU A 105 25.52 -12.75 10.11
CA GLU A 105 25.22 -13.83 9.16
C GLU A 105 23.77 -14.33 9.34
N PHE A 106 23.04 -14.46 8.24
CA PHE A 106 21.68 -14.99 8.24
C PHE A 106 21.54 -16.15 7.28
N THR A 107 20.89 -17.23 7.71
CA THR A 107 20.68 -18.41 6.87
C THR A 107 19.28 -18.97 7.06
N VAL A 108 18.50 -19.11 5.97
CA VAL A 108 17.39 -20.06 5.92
C VAL A 108 17.92 -21.32 5.24
N THR A 109 17.86 -22.47 5.92
CA THR A 109 18.34 -23.74 5.37
C THR A 109 17.70 -24.92 6.10
N SER A 110 17.22 -25.93 5.36
CA SER A 110 16.57 -27.10 5.96
C SER A 110 16.64 -28.32 5.03
N LEU A 111 16.31 -29.49 5.57
CA LEU A 111 16.09 -30.71 4.77
C LEU A 111 14.63 -30.87 4.33
N THR A 112 13.78 -29.90 4.70
CA THR A 112 12.35 -29.83 4.40
C THR A 112 11.96 -28.38 4.17
N LYS A 113 11.18 -28.12 3.12
CA LYS A 113 10.75 -26.79 2.69
C LYS A 113 10.27 -25.88 3.84
N VAL A 114 10.80 -24.66 3.88
CA VAL A 114 10.44 -23.60 4.83
C VAL A 114 9.44 -22.65 4.18
N GLU A 115 8.34 -22.31 4.85
CA GLU A 115 7.34 -21.36 4.32
C GLU A 115 6.92 -20.27 5.33
N GLY A 116 6.36 -19.15 4.86
CA GLY A 116 5.71 -18.15 5.71
C GLY A 116 6.62 -17.34 6.66
N CYS A 117 7.94 -17.39 6.48
CA CYS A 117 8.89 -16.67 7.33
C CYS A 117 8.91 -15.18 7.01
N THR A 118 9.18 -14.34 8.01
CA THR A 118 9.13 -12.88 7.90
C THR A 118 10.37 -12.21 8.52
N VAL A 119 11.23 -11.64 7.68
CA VAL A 119 12.52 -11.07 8.07
C VAL A 119 12.54 -9.58 7.73
N LYS A 120 12.46 -8.71 8.73
CA LYS A 120 12.27 -7.26 8.47
C LYS A 120 12.74 -6.32 9.57
N ASN A 121 13.10 -5.08 9.18
CA ASN A 121 13.82 -4.12 10.04
C ASN A 121 15.04 -4.80 10.71
N ASN A 122 15.91 -5.40 9.90
CA ASN A 122 17.22 -5.89 10.34
C ASN A 122 18.33 -5.20 9.55
N LYS A 123 19.53 -5.15 10.12
CA LYS A 123 20.75 -4.67 9.49
C LYS A 123 21.72 -5.83 9.32
N PHE A 124 21.83 -6.35 8.10
CA PHE A 124 22.78 -7.39 7.75
C PHE A 124 24.17 -6.77 7.51
N LEU A 125 25.13 -7.28 8.26
CA LEU A 125 26.54 -6.88 8.22
C LEU A 125 27.31 -7.83 7.28
N GLU A 126 28.64 -7.91 7.44
CA GLU A 126 29.61 -8.39 6.45
C GLU A 126 29.36 -9.76 5.79
N LEU A 127 28.53 -10.64 6.34
CA LEU A 127 28.26 -11.98 5.79
C LEU A 127 26.90 -12.10 5.06
N GLY A 128 26.02 -11.10 5.16
CA GLY A 128 24.77 -11.04 4.38
C GLY A 128 23.71 -12.07 4.78
N ALA A 129 22.95 -12.54 3.81
CA ALA A 129 21.88 -13.53 4.01
C ALA A 129 21.85 -14.61 2.91
N THR A 130 21.76 -15.88 3.28
CA THR A 130 21.58 -17.01 2.35
C THR A 130 20.23 -17.68 2.61
N ILE A 131 19.40 -17.82 1.58
CA ILE A 131 18.01 -18.24 1.69
C ILE A 131 17.79 -19.48 0.83
N ASP A 132 17.85 -20.69 1.41
CA ASP A 132 17.60 -21.97 0.72
C ASP A 132 16.23 -22.57 1.08
N ASP A 133 15.66 -23.37 0.16
CA ASP A 133 14.41 -24.15 0.32
C ASP A 133 13.20 -23.36 0.89
N CYS A 134 13.13 -22.06 0.61
CA CYS A 134 12.23 -21.11 1.27
C CYS A 134 11.05 -20.69 0.37
N SER A 135 9.85 -20.45 0.89
CA SER A 135 8.72 -19.98 0.07
C SER A 135 7.71 -19.11 0.79
N ASN A 136 6.91 -18.36 0.02
CA ASN A 136 5.83 -17.52 0.55
C ASN A 136 6.31 -16.59 1.70
N SER A 137 7.57 -16.14 1.64
CA SER A 137 8.29 -15.52 2.77
C SER A 137 8.78 -14.10 2.45
N LEU A 138 9.00 -13.30 3.48
CA LEU A 138 9.30 -11.87 3.39
C LEU A 138 10.71 -11.50 3.78
N PHE A 139 11.21 -10.50 3.06
CA PHE A 139 12.43 -9.74 3.33
C PHE A 139 12.10 -8.25 3.11
N ILE A 140 11.58 -7.56 4.14
CA ILE A 140 11.05 -6.19 4.03
C ILE A 140 11.85 -5.17 4.85
N ASN A 141 12.13 -3.99 4.30
CA ASN A 141 12.74 -2.87 5.02
C ASN A 141 14.00 -3.28 5.84
N ASN A 142 14.87 -4.11 5.26
CA ASN A 142 16.17 -4.44 5.84
C ASN A 142 17.27 -3.60 5.19
N THR A 143 18.36 -3.38 5.93
CA THR A 143 19.60 -2.80 5.41
C THR A 143 20.64 -3.90 5.22
N PHE A 144 21.36 -3.92 4.09
CA PHE A 144 22.44 -4.87 3.82
C PHE A 144 23.75 -4.14 3.54
N SER A 145 24.86 -4.68 4.06
CA SER A 145 26.20 -4.10 3.90
C SER A 145 27.27 -5.18 3.68
N GLY A 146 28.08 -5.04 2.61
CA GLY A 146 29.24 -5.88 2.31
C GLY A 146 28.93 -7.20 1.57
N ARG A 147 27.97 -8.00 2.04
CA ARG A 147 27.50 -9.20 1.32
C ARG A 147 26.02 -9.09 0.93
N SER A 148 25.66 -9.90 -0.05
CA SER A 148 24.35 -9.97 -0.69
C SER A 148 23.30 -10.70 0.13
N ILE A 149 22.04 -10.59 -0.32
CA ILE A 149 21.03 -11.61 -0.09
C ILE A 149 20.98 -12.57 -1.28
N ASP A 150 21.26 -13.84 -1.01
CA ASP A 150 21.37 -14.91 -2.00
C ASP A 150 20.22 -15.90 -1.82
N PHE A 151 19.28 -15.95 -2.77
CA PHE A 151 18.21 -16.95 -2.83
C PHE A 151 18.68 -18.20 -3.58
N GLY A 152 18.54 -19.36 -2.96
CA GLY A 152 18.85 -20.67 -3.51
C GLY A 152 17.81 -21.18 -4.50
N ALA A 153 18.20 -22.23 -5.25
CA ALA A 153 17.50 -22.78 -6.41
C ALA A 153 16.00 -23.11 -6.20
N GLU A 154 15.65 -23.53 -4.98
CA GLU A 154 14.31 -23.98 -4.58
C GLU A 154 13.51 -22.92 -3.81
N CYS A 155 13.79 -21.63 -4.05
CA CYS A 155 13.00 -20.53 -3.49
C CYS A 155 11.78 -20.17 -4.35
N TYR A 156 10.57 -20.01 -3.76
CA TYR A 156 9.34 -19.75 -4.51
C TYR A 156 8.41 -18.70 -3.85
N ASN A 157 7.85 -17.77 -4.64
CA ASN A 157 6.89 -16.74 -4.20
C ASN A 157 7.37 -15.80 -3.06
N CYS A 158 8.67 -15.70 -2.80
CA CYS A 158 9.17 -14.77 -1.78
C CYS A 158 9.10 -13.30 -2.26
N ILE A 159 8.96 -12.37 -1.32
CA ILE A 159 8.92 -10.93 -1.57
C ILE A 159 10.10 -10.26 -0.86
N LEU A 160 10.85 -9.48 -1.62
CA LEU A 160 11.96 -8.64 -1.18
C LEU A 160 11.58 -7.18 -1.48
N SER A 161 11.14 -6.41 -0.49
CA SER A 161 10.70 -5.01 -0.70
C SER A 161 11.25 -3.97 0.29
N GLU A 162 11.39 -2.74 -0.21
CA GLU A 162 11.88 -1.56 0.55
C GLU A 162 13.27 -1.71 1.20
N ASN A 163 14.06 -2.72 0.82
CA ASN A 163 15.38 -2.93 1.40
C ASN A 163 16.41 -1.95 0.83
N SER A 164 17.37 -1.56 1.65
CA SER A 164 18.51 -0.71 1.27
C SER A 164 19.81 -1.52 1.28
N LEU A 165 20.46 -1.64 0.13
CA LEU A 165 21.69 -2.42 -0.06
C LEU A 165 22.85 -1.48 -0.43
N PHE A 166 23.95 -1.56 0.33
CA PHE A 166 25.15 -0.74 0.12
C PHE A 166 26.41 -1.61 0.04
N ASP A 167 27.21 -1.46 -1.02
CA ASP A 167 28.37 -2.31 -1.31
C ASP A 167 28.01 -3.82 -1.16
N SER A 168 26.85 -4.24 -1.68
CA SER A 168 26.17 -5.50 -1.38
C SER A 168 25.53 -6.07 -2.68
N GLY A 169 24.41 -6.81 -2.61
CA GLY A 169 23.69 -7.25 -3.80
C GLY A 169 22.51 -8.19 -3.55
N ILE A 170 21.86 -8.59 -4.64
CA ILE A 170 20.77 -9.57 -4.67
C ILE A 170 21.13 -10.65 -5.69
N HIS A 171 21.27 -11.91 -5.25
CA HIS A 171 21.37 -13.06 -6.15
C HIS A 171 20.09 -13.90 -6.04
N VAL A 172 19.51 -14.31 -7.16
CA VAL A 172 18.48 -15.35 -7.21
C VAL A 172 18.96 -16.48 -8.11
N MET A 173 19.27 -17.62 -7.51
CA MET A 173 19.54 -18.88 -8.21
C MET A 173 18.23 -19.62 -8.45
N GLY A 174 18.15 -20.35 -9.56
CA GLY A 174 17.06 -21.28 -9.85
C GLY A 174 17.63 -22.57 -10.41
N ALA A 175 17.02 -23.72 -10.10
CA ALA A 175 17.25 -24.91 -10.91
C ALA A 175 16.70 -24.63 -12.32
N GLY A 176 17.46 -24.91 -13.38
CA GLY A 176 17.09 -24.50 -14.75
C GLY A 176 15.71 -25.03 -15.16
N GLY A 177 14.72 -24.14 -15.23
CA GLY A 177 13.30 -24.47 -15.44
C GLY A 177 12.35 -24.13 -14.28
N SER A 178 12.86 -23.74 -13.11
CA SER A 178 12.06 -23.41 -11.93
C SER A 178 11.30 -22.08 -12.08
N ARG A 179 10.02 -22.10 -11.71
CA ARG A 179 9.12 -20.94 -11.73
C ARG A 179 9.11 -20.25 -10.37
N ASN A 180 10.24 -19.62 -10.02
CA ASN A 180 10.47 -19.07 -8.69
C ASN A 180 9.51 -17.91 -8.35
N ASN A 181 9.04 -17.11 -9.32
CA ASN A 181 8.04 -16.05 -9.11
C ASN A 181 8.38 -15.09 -7.93
N ILE A 182 9.68 -14.86 -7.70
CA ILE A 182 10.17 -13.93 -6.66
C ILE A 182 9.80 -12.50 -7.06
N THR A 183 9.32 -11.70 -6.11
CA THR A 183 9.00 -10.29 -6.33
C THR A 183 9.99 -9.40 -5.60
N ILE A 184 10.76 -8.63 -6.35
CA ILE A 184 11.80 -7.72 -5.87
C ILE A 184 11.34 -6.30 -6.21
N ALA A 185 10.80 -5.59 -5.23
CA ALA A 185 10.07 -4.34 -5.44
C ALA A 185 10.55 -3.17 -4.55
N ASN A 186 10.64 -1.96 -5.10
CA ASN A 186 10.93 -0.73 -4.35
C ASN A 186 12.27 -0.74 -3.55
N ASN A 187 13.22 -1.63 -3.88
CA ASN A 187 14.51 -1.69 -3.18
C ASN A 187 15.47 -0.63 -3.72
N LYS A 188 16.43 -0.23 -2.88
CA LYS A 188 17.49 0.73 -3.21
C LYS A 188 18.86 0.06 -3.11
N LEU A 189 19.50 -0.12 -4.26
CA LEU A 189 20.84 -0.71 -4.40
C LEU A 189 21.83 0.40 -4.73
N LEU A 190 22.92 0.51 -3.97
CA LEU A 190 24.03 1.44 -4.21
C LEU A 190 25.36 0.68 -4.18
N ASN A 191 26.20 0.88 -5.20
CA ASN A 191 27.40 0.10 -5.50
C ASN A 191 27.18 -1.42 -5.53
N SER A 192 25.93 -1.86 -5.67
CA SER A 192 25.52 -3.24 -5.39
C SER A 192 25.22 -4.02 -6.67
N PHE A 193 25.31 -5.34 -6.62
CA PHE A 193 25.02 -6.22 -7.76
C PHE A 193 23.59 -6.77 -7.73
N PHE A 194 23.04 -7.15 -8.89
CA PHE A 194 21.75 -7.83 -8.99
C PHE A 194 21.85 -8.90 -10.09
N SER A 195 21.70 -10.17 -9.72
CA SER A 195 21.77 -11.31 -10.64
C SER A 195 20.61 -12.30 -10.49
N LEU A 196 20.11 -12.80 -11.61
CA LEU A 196 19.26 -14.00 -11.71
C LEU A 196 20.04 -15.07 -12.47
N THR A 197 20.10 -16.30 -11.96
CA THR A 197 20.87 -17.42 -12.55
C THR A 197 20.05 -18.71 -12.52
N GLY A 198 19.32 -18.99 -13.60
CA GLY A 198 18.37 -20.11 -13.73
C GLY A 198 16.88 -19.90 -13.39
N PRO A 199 16.43 -18.87 -12.63
CA PRO A 199 15.03 -18.80 -12.17
C PRO A 199 14.11 -18.18 -13.23
N GLN A 200 12.80 -18.41 -13.12
CA GLN A 200 11.80 -17.94 -14.11
C GLN A 200 10.59 -17.24 -13.47
N GLU A 201 9.91 -16.43 -14.30
CA GLU A 201 8.65 -15.72 -13.99
C GLU A 201 8.73 -14.70 -12.83
N ASN A 202 9.95 -14.21 -12.52
CA ASN A 202 10.18 -13.25 -11.44
C ASN A 202 9.80 -11.81 -11.83
N LYS A 203 9.60 -10.96 -10.82
CA LYS A 203 9.14 -9.57 -10.98
C LYS A 203 10.12 -8.62 -10.32
N ILE A 204 10.76 -7.76 -11.11
CA ILE A 204 11.73 -6.76 -10.65
C ILE A 204 11.13 -5.38 -10.94
N ILE A 205 10.56 -4.72 -9.92
CA ILE A 205 9.64 -3.58 -10.09
C ILE A 205 10.08 -2.36 -9.29
N SER A 206 10.16 -1.19 -9.92
CA SER A 206 10.37 0.11 -9.23
C SER A 206 11.61 0.20 -8.33
N ASN A 207 12.63 -0.63 -8.56
CA ASN A 207 13.89 -0.56 -7.81
C ASN A 207 14.76 0.58 -8.32
N THR A 208 15.55 1.18 -7.43
CA THR A 208 16.63 2.12 -7.77
C THR A 208 17.95 1.41 -7.64
N ILE A 209 18.71 1.28 -8.72
CA ILE A 209 19.96 0.51 -8.78
C ILE A 209 21.08 1.41 -9.30
N ASP A 210 22.05 1.71 -8.44
CA ASP A 210 23.30 2.36 -8.80
C ASP A 210 24.45 1.37 -8.56
N GLY A 211 25.27 1.11 -9.58
CA GLY A 211 26.24 0.00 -9.55
C GLY A 211 25.96 -1.02 -10.64
N SER A 212 26.06 -2.32 -10.37
CA SER A 212 26.33 -3.34 -11.40
C SER A 212 25.20 -3.60 -12.42
N GLY A 213 24.01 -3.04 -12.23
CA GLY A 213 22.83 -3.32 -13.05
C GLY A 213 22.18 -4.69 -12.76
N ILE A 214 21.20 -5.08 -13.59
CA ILE A 214 20.49 -6.36 -13.50
C ILE A 214 21.07 -7.34 -14.52
N PHE A 215 21.63 -8.46 -14.06
CA PHE A 215 22.19 -9.52 -14.90
C PHE A 215 21.31 -10.77 -14.89
N LEU A 216 20.88 -11.23 -16.06
CA LEU A 216 20.14 -12.49 -16.24
C LEU A 216 21.06 -13.52 -16.93
N SER A 217 21.08 -14.73 -16.38
CA SER A 217 21.71 -15.93 -16.96
C SER A 217 20.74 -17.10 -16.84
N GLU A 218 20.50 -17.83 -17.92
CA GLU A 218 19.56 -18.96 -18.00
C GLU A 218 18.16 -18.66 -17.41
N SER A 219 17.72 -17.39 -17.50
CA SER A 219 16.59 -16.86 -16.73
C SER A 219 15.52 -16.27 -17.65
N HIS A 220 14.27 -16.70 -17.43
CA HIS A 220 13.21 -16.62 -18.46
C HIS A 220 11.90 -15.99 -17.98
N GLU A 221 11.16 -15.41 -18.93
CA GLU A 221 9.80 -14.85 -18.75
C GLU A 221 9.66 -13.80 -17.62
N ASN A 222 10.78 -13.26 -17.10
CA ASN A 222 10.77 -12.28 -16.03
C ASN A 222 10.17 -10.94 -16.49
N ILE A 223 9.59 -10.20 -15.55
CA ILE A 223 9.07 -8.84 -15.76
C ILE A 223 10.00 -7.86 -15.06
N ILE A 224 10.73 -7.05 -15.82
CA ILE A 224 11.62 -6.00 -15.32
C ILE A 224 10.98 -4.66 -15.67
N ASN A 225 10.29 -4.05 -14.70
CA ASN A 225 9.39 -2.92 -14.93
C ASN A 225 9.69 -1.68 -14.07
N ASN A 226 9.71 -0.49 -14.68
CA ASN A 226 9.77 0.79 -13.97
C ASN A 226 11.00 1.01 -13.07
N ASN A 227 12.10 0.28 -13.29
CA ASN A 227 13.32 0.44 -12.49
C ASN A 227 14.15 1.64 -12.99
N PHE A 228 14.86 2.30 -12.09
CA PHE A 228 15.87 3.31 -12.40
C PHE A 228 17.26 2.69 -12.23
N ILE A 229 18.11 2.73 -13.26
CA ILE A 229 19.39 2.01 -13.27
C ILE A 229 20.53 2.90 -13.79
N SER A 230 21.59 3.06 -12.99
CA SER A 230 22.74 3.89 -13.32
C SER A 230 24.11 3.32 -12.97
N ASN A 231 25.12 3.84 -13.67
CA ASN A 231 26.56 3.58 -13.47
C ASN A 231 27.00 2.10 -13.62
N ALA A 232 26.22 1.29 -14.35
CA ALA A 232 26.50 -0.13 -14.62
C ALA A 232 27.42 -0.37 -15.82
N SER A 233 28.03 -1.56 -15.86
CA SER A 233 28.65 -2.09 -17.07
C SER A 233 27.61 -2.47 -18.13
N CYS A 234 26.50 -3.08 -17.71
CA CYS A 234 25.24 -3.11 -18.45
C CYS A 234 24.06 -2.92 -17.50
N GLY A 235 23.16 -1.97 -17.79
CA GLY A 235 22.03 -1.65 -16.92
C GLY A 235 21.04 -2.82 -16.77
N ILE A 236 20.66 -3.46 -17.88
CA ILE A 236 19.95 -4.75 -17.89
C ILE A 236 20.58 -5.67 -18.92
N SER A 237 21.06 -6.84 -18.52
CA SER A 237 21.66 -7.83 -19.42
C SER A 237 20.85 -9.12 -19.46
N ALA A 238 20.23 -9.43 -20.60
CA ALA A 238 19.65 -10.74 -20.88
C ALA A 238 20.68 -11.60 -21.61
N SER A 239 21.43 -12.42 -20.86
CA SER A 239 22.57 -13.18 -21.36
C SER A 239 22.43 -14.67 -21.08
N PHE A 240 23.23 -15.49 -21.77
CA PHE A 240 23.34 -16.93 -21.56
C PHE A 240 21.98 -17.66 -21.54
N ILE A 241 21.31 -17.69 -22.70
CA ILE A 241 20.01 -18.36 -22.89
C ILE A 241 18.88 -17.75 -22.02
N SER A 242 18.92 -16.45 -21.73
CA SER A 242 17.87 -15.76 -20.96
C SER A 242 16.74 -15.25 -21.87
N SER A 243 15.78 -16.12 -22.21
CA SER A 243 14.73 -15.83 -23.20
C SER A 243 13.36 -15.38 -22.63
N GLY A 244 12.61 -14.58 -23.41
CA GLY A 244 11.20 -14.23 -23.12
C GLY A 244 10.98 -13.13 -22.07
N ASN A 245 12.04 -12.50 -21.58
CA ASN A 245 11.95 -11.46 -20.56
C ASN A 245 11.33 -10.17 -21.09
N LYS A 246 10.56 -9.50 -20.24
CA LYS A 246 9.77 -8.30 -20.56
C LYS A 246 10.39 -7.11 -19.83
N ILE A 247 11.21 -6.35 -20.55
CA ILE A 247 11.97 -5.20 -20.04
C ILE A 247 11.19 -3.93 -20.42
N THR A 248 10.42 -3.39 -19.47
CA THR A 248 9.42 -2.34 -19.74
C THR A 248 9.52 -1.10 -18.87
N ASN A 249 9.31 0.09 -19.43
CA ASN A 249 9.20 1.35 -18.68
C ASN A 249 10.42 1.74 -17.80
N ASN A 250 11.57 1.09 -17.96
CA ASN A 250 12.76 1.36 -17.15
C ASN A 250 13.49 2.63 -17.63
N THR A 251 14.20 3.28 -16.72
CA THR A 251 15.09 4.42 -17.02
C THR A 251 16.53 3.99 -16.80
N LEU A 252 17.35 4.01 -17.86
CA LEU A 252 18.73 3.53 -17.84
C LEU A 252 19.67 4.65 -18.28
N THR A 253 20.53 5.12 -17.37
CA THR A 253 21.44 6.26 -17.62
C THR A 253 22.86 6.07 -17.09
N SER A 254 23.84 6.66 -17.76
CA SER A 254 25.25 6.70 -17.32
C SER A 254 25.93 5.31 -17.23
N ASN A 255 25.34 4.28 -17.86
CA ASN A 255 25.90 2.94 -17.93
C ASN A 255 26.85 2.82 -19.14
N THR A 256 27.78 1.85 -19.17
CA THR A 256 28.55 1.55 -20.39
C THR A 256 27.66 0.94 -21.48
N LYS A 257 26.73 0.05 -21.11
CA LYS A 257 25.65 -0.41 -21.97
C LYS A 257 24.31 -0.19 -21.24
N GLY A 258 23.30 0.36 -21.91
CA GLY A 258 21.97 0.49 -21.32
C GLY A 258 21.30 -0.87 -21.15
N ILE A 259 20.92 -1.50 -22.26
CA ILE A 259 20.39 -2.87 -22.29
C ILE A 259 21.29 -3.77 -23.14
N CYS A 260 21.53 -5.00 -22.70
CA CYS A 260 22.27 -6.04 -23.42
C CYS A 260 21.37 -7.25 -23.67
N VAL A 261 21.44 -7.85 -24.85
CA VAL A 261 20.85 -9.16 -25.14
C VAL A 261 21.88 -10.00 -25.90
N SER A 262 22.29 -11.14 -25.35
CA SER A 262 23.44 -11.91 -25.87
C SER A 262 23.45 -13.41 -25.54
N TYR A 263 24.30 -14.17 -26.21
CA TYR A 263 24.55 -15.60 -25.98
C TYR A 263 23.26 -16.46 -25.96
N TYR A 264 22.56 -16.54 -27.10
CA TYR A 264 21.38 -17.39 -27.33
C TYR A 264 20.12 -16.98 -26.54
N SER A 265 20.06 -15.71 -26.12
CA SER A 265 18.97 -15.10 -25.34
C SER A 265 17.86 -14.50 -26.24
N SER A 266 17.25 -15.36 -27.06
CA SER A 266 16.25 -14.93 -28.05
C SER A 266 14.88 -14.59 -27.44
N GLY A 267 14.04 -13.83 -28.15
CA GLY A 267 12.62 -13.61 -27.83
C GLY A 267 12.33 -12.62 -26.70
N ASN A 268 13.33 -11.89 -26.22
CA ASN A 268 13.14 -10.82 -25.23
C ASN A 268 12.36 -9.62 -25.80
N VAL A 269 11.57 -8.95 -24.97
CA VAL A 269 10.75 -7.79 -25.32
C VAL A 269 11.24 -6.56 -24.57
N ILE A 270 11.82 -5.61 -25.31
CA ILE A 270 12.32 -4.32 -24.79
C ILE A 270 11.32 -3.23 -25.20
N LYS A 271 10.54 -2.71 -24.25
CA LYS A 271 9.42 -1.81 -24.55
C LYS A 271 9.32 -0.54 -23.69
N ASN A 272 9.15 0.63 -24.32
CA ASN A 272 8.86 1.91 -23.65
C ASN A 272 9.91 2.30 -22.58
N ASN A 273 11.16 1.89 -22.74
CA ASN A 273 12.25 2.28 -21.83
C ASN A 273 12.85 3.62 -22.27
N THR A 274 13.35 4.41 -21.30
CA THR A 274 14.18 5.60 -21.54
C THR A 274 15.64 5.23 -21.35
N ILE A 275 16.43 5.33 -22.42
CA ILE A 275 17.81 4.85 -22.49
C ILE A 275 18.70 6.02 -22.91
N SER A 276 19.14 6.80 -21.93
CA SER A 276 19.79 8.10 -22.14
C SER A 276 21.20 8.15 -21.60
N THR A 277 22.11 8.86 -22.27
CA THR A 277 23.44 9.20 -21.70
C THR A 277 24.27 8.01 -21.19
N ASN A 278 24.07 6.82 -21.76
CA ASN A 278 24.95 5.65 -21.62
C ASN A 278 26.08 5.73 -22.67
N ASP A 279 27.06 4.82 -22.67
CA ASP A 279 28.00 4.75 -23.80
C ASP A 279 27.33 4.11 -25.03
N ILE A 280 26.74 2.94 -24.86
CA ILE A 280 25.89 2.28 -25.85
C ILE A 280 24.46 2.19 -25.29
N GLY A 281 23.45 2.59 -26.06
CA GLY A 281 22.05 2.48 -25.62
C GLY A 281 21.58 1.02 -25.50
N ILE A 282 21.54 0.30 -26.62
CA ILE A 282 21.24 -1.15 -26.66
C ILE A 282 22.40 -1.90 -27.33
N SER A 283 22.87 -2.99 -26.72
CA SER A 283 23.81 -3.95 -27.31
C SER A 283 23.06 -5.23 -27.64
N LEU A 284 22.98 -5.57 -28.92
CA LEU A 284 22.15 -6.64 -29.44
C LEU A 284 23.01 -7.65 -30.20
N GLU A 285 23.24 -8.77 -29.55
CA GLU A 285 24.01 -9.93 -30.01
C GLU A 285 23.07 -11.13 -30.30
N ASP A 286 21.74 -10.93 -30.17
CA ASP A 286 20.67 -11.93 -30.34
C ASP A 286 19.33 -11.34 -30.88
N ILE A 287 18.26 -12.15 -30.91
CA ILE A 287 16.92 -11.80 -31.42
C ILE A 287 16.04 -11.19 -30.32
N ALA A 288 15.60 -9.93 -30.50
CA ALA A 288 14.67 -9.25 -29.61
C ALA A 288 13.55 -8.50 -30.35
N LEU A 289 12.43 -8.26 -29.67
CA LEU A 289 11.39 -7.30 -30.06
C LEU A 289 11.66 -5.96 -29.34
N ILE A 290 11.97 -4.91 -30.09
CA ILE A 290 12.36 -3.60 -29.55
C ILE A 290 11.36 -2.56 -30.04
N THR A 291 10.53 -2.03 -29.13
CA THR A 291 9.40 -1.12 -29.48
C THR A 291 9.19 0.03 -28.49
N ASP A 292 8.69 1.17 -28.96
CA ASP A 292 8.29 2.31 -28.15
C ASP A 292 9.42 2.95 -27.29
N ASN A 293 10.68 2.54 -27.45
CA ASN A 293 11.78 3.01 -26.60
C ASN A 293 12.31 4.39 -27.04
N ARG A 294 12.75 5.20 -26.08
CA ARG A 294 13.44 6.48 -26.33
C ARG A 294 14.92 6.32 -26.02
N ILE A 295 15.76 6.39 -27.05
CA ILE A 295 17.18 6.00 -27.01
C ILE A 295 18.01 7.20 -27.49
N GLU A 296 18.54 8.00 -26.56
CA GLU A 296 19.08 9.33 -26.89
C GLU A 296 20.37 9.72 -26.15
N GLN A 297 21.17 10.60 -26.76
CA GLN A 297 22.38 11.19 -26.16
C GLN A 297 23.43 10.16 -25.69
N ASN A 298 23.37 8.91 -26.16
CA ASN A 298 24.36 7.88 -25.81
C ASN A 298 25.70 8.14 -26.54
N ARG A 299 26.84 7.98 -25.85
CA ARG A 299 28.16 8.52 -26.22
C ARG A 299 28.75 7.91 -27.50
N GLU A 300 28.58 6.60 -27.68
CA GLU A 300 29.17 5.84 -28.78
C GLU A 300 28.12 5.46 -29.83
N CYS A 301 26.99 4.88 -29.41
CA CYS A 301 25.84 4.68 -30.30
C CYS A 301 24.49 4.45 -29.57
N GLY A 302 23.39 4.66 -30.30
CA GLY A 302 22.03 4.30 -29.84
C GLY A 302 21.81 2.78 -29.75
N ILE A 303 22.16 2.05 -30.82
CA ILE A 303 22.15 0.59 -30.86
C ILE A 303 23.44 0.05 -31.52
N TYR A 304 24.01 -0.98 -30.89
CA TYR A 304 25.15 -1.76 -31.35
C TYR A 304 24.69 -3.15 -31.77
N LEU A 305 25.03 -3.58 -32.99
CA LEU A 305 24.78 -4.94 -33.50
C LEU A 305 26.09 -5.72 -33.64
N ASP A 306 26.12 -6.93 -33.07
CA ASP A 306 27.26 -7.87 -33.11
C ASP A 306 26.71 -9.31 -33.03
N LEU A 307 25.93 -9.68 -34.04
CA LEU A 307 25.07 -10.87 -34.05
C LEU A 307 25.89 -12.13 -34.41
N PHE A 308 26.08 -13.04 -33.44
CA PHE A 308 26.86 -14.28 -33.59
C PHE A 308 25.96 -15.50 -33.79
N THR A 309 25.51 -15.74 -35.03
CA THR A 309 24.57 -16.81 -35.39
C THR A 309 25.25 -18.18 -35.62
N ASP A 310 25.89 -18.75 -34.60
CA ASP A 310 26.48 -20.10 -34.64
C ASP A 310 25.58 -21.21 -34.03
N ASP A 311 24.36 -20.88 -33.56
CA ASP A 311 23.43 -21.87 -33.01
C ASP A 311 22.48 -22.49 -34.07
N PRO A 312 22.59 -23.81 -34.38
CA PRO A 312 21.67 -24.50 -35.27
C PRO A 312 20.28 -24.80 -34.65
N SER A 313 20.05 -24.47 -33.37
CA SER A 313 18.73 -24.53 -32.73
C SER A 313 17.92 -23.24 -32.88
N SER A 314 18.58 -22.12 -33.18
CA SER A 314 17.95 -20.82 -33.40
C SER A 314 16.96 -20.89 -34.57
N SER A 315 15.69 -20.59 -34.29
CA SER A 315 14.56 -20.96 -35.16
C SER A 315 14.29 -19.98 -36.32
N GLY A 316 15.36 -19.50 -36.97
CA GLY A 316 15.28 -18.66 -38.18
C GLY A 316 14.59 -17.31 -37.98
N GLY A 317 14.58 -16.81 -36.73
CA GLY A 317 14.02 -15.51 -36.38
C GLY A 317 14.94 -14.33 -36.73
N ARG A 318 14.41 -13.11 -36.61
CA ARG A 318 15.15 -11.86 -36.78
C ARG A 318 14.69 -10.85 -35.74
N SER A 319 15.58 -9.98 -35.29
CA SER A 319 15.23 -8.88 -34.37
C SER A 319 14.24 -7.94 -35.02
N LEU A 320 13.13 -7.63 -34.35
CA LEU A 320 12.07 -6.77 -34.87
C LEU A 320 12.10 -5.44 -34.09
N ILE A 321 12.58 -4.40 -34.76
CA ILE A 321 12.94 -3.11 -34.15
C ILE A 321 12.10 -2.04 -34.84
N TYR A 322 11.03 -1.57 -34.22
CA TYR A 322 10.17 -0.54 -34.81
C TYR A 322 9.52 0.35 -33.74
N ASN A 323 9.04 1.52 -34.13
CA ASN A 323 8.45 2.52 -33.25
C ASN A 323 9.37 3.00 -32.11
N ASN A 324 10.69 2.96 -32.28
CA ASN A 324 11.63 3.56 -31.33
C ASN A 324 12.07 4.95 -31.78
N SER A 325 12.48 5.79 -30.84
CA SER A 325 13.07 7.11 -31.09
C SER A 325 14.57 7.08 -30.83
N PHE A 326 15.36 6.99 -31.89
CA PHE A 326 16.82 7.07 -31.84
C PHE A 326 17.26 8.53 -32.05
N ASN A 327 17.91 9.13 -31.05
CA ASN A 327 18.43 10.51 -31.11
C ASN A 327 19.86 10.60 -30.55
N ASN A 328 20.83 10.09 -31.31
CA ASN A 328 22.24 9.98 -30.92
C ASN A 328 23.13 10.45 -32.08
N THR A 329 24.37 10.84 -31.79
CA THR A 329 25.34 11.24 -32.84
C THR A 329 25.60 10.11 -33.85
N VAL A 330 25.53 8.86 -33.37
CA VAL A 330 25.52 7.63 -34.18
C VAL A 330 24.35 6.79 -33.69
N ASN A 331 23.34 6.54 -34.52
CA ASN A 331 22.18 5.77 -34.09
C ASN A 331 22.42 4.25 -34.16
N LEU A 332 23.03 3.74 -35.24
CA LEU A 332 23.43 2.34 -35.39
C LEU A 332 24.96 2.23 -35.53
N LEU A 333 25.58 1.29 -34.83
CA LEU A 333 26.95 0.82 -35.08
C LEU A 333 26.94 -0.71 -35.22
N ASN A 334 27.74 -1.25 -36.15
CA ASN A 334 27.83 -2.69 -36.44
C ASN A 334 29.30 -3.10 -36.59
N ASN A 335 29.70 -4.23 -36.00
CA ASN A 335 31.07 -4.72 -35.96
C ASN A 335 31.46 -5.54 -37.22
N THR A 336 31.62 -4.87 -38.36
CA THR A 336 31.92 -5.56 -39.65
C THR A 336 33.38 -6.05 -39.79
N LYS A 337 34.08 -6.40 -38.70
CA LYS A 337 35.53 -6.75 -38.70
C LYS A 337 35.83 -8.26 -38.57
N ILE A 338 35.09 -9.08 -39.30
CA ILE A 338 35.32 -10.53 -39.37
C ILE A 338 36.40 -10.85 -40.42
N GLU A 339 37.69 -10.69 -40.05
CA GLU A 339 38.82 -11.18 -40.88
C GLU A 339 39.60 -12.37 -40.28
N ASP A 340 39.60 -12.50 -38.94
CA ASP A 340 40.55 -13.36 -38.20
C ASP A 340 39.97 -14.73 -37.72
N PHE A 341 38.65 -14.87 -37.62
CA PHE A 341 38.01 -16.10 -37.09
C PHE A 341 38.07 -17.36 -37.97
N ARG A 342 38.78 -17.30 -39.11
CA ARG A 342 39.03 -18.45 -40.01
C ARG A 342 39.83 -19.59 -39.37
N TYR A 343 40.31 -19.45 -38.14
CA TYR A 343 41.06 -20.49 -37.44
C TYR A 343 40.19 -21.67 -36.95
N PHE A 344 38.88 -21.49 -36.77
CA PHE A 344 38.00 -22.51 -36.17
C PHE A 344 36.94 -23.10 -37.13
N GLY A 345 36.81 -22.58 -38.35
CA GLY A 345 35.99 -23.20 -39.41
C GLY A 345 34.51 -22.77 -39.46
N TYR A 346 34.10 -21.81 -38.64
CA TYR A 346 32.77 -21.20 -38.69
C TYR A 346 32.55 -20.39 -39.98
N SER A 347 31.29 -20.29 -40.42
CA SER A 347 30.87 -19.42 -41.53
C SER A 347 30.60 -18.01 -41.03
N ASN A 348 30.86 -16.99 -41.86
CA ASN A 348 30.47 -15.62 -41.53
C ASN A 348 28.95 -15.54 -41.29
N PRO A 349 28.46 -14.87 -40.22
CA PRO A 349 27.06 -14.53 -40.06
C PRO A 349 26.58 -13.63 -41.22
N SER A 350 25.32 -13.80 -41.62
CA SER A 350 24.67 -12.99 -42.66
C SER A 350 24.22 -11.65 -42.09
N MET A 351 24.54 -10.54 -42.76
CA MET A 351 24.19 -9.19 -42.33
C MET A 351 22.73 -8.82 -42.64
N ASP A 352 21.78 -9.73 -42.38
CA ASP A 352 20.36 -9.68 -42.76
C ASP A 352 19.39 -9.87 -41.56
N ASP A 353 19.93 -9.94 -40.33
CA ASP A 353 19.28 -10.52 -39.14
C ASP A 353 18.35 -9.58 -38.35
N ALA A 354 18.18 -8.33 -38.81
CA ALA A 354 17.25 -7.35 -38.24
C ALA A 354 16.12 -6.97 -39.21
N VAL A 355 15.03 -6.45 -38.65
CA VAL A 355 13.88 -5.91 -39.38
C VAL A 355 13.48 -4.58 -38.71
N TRP A 356 13.74 -3.47 -39.41
CA TRP A 356 13.64 -2.12 -38.85
C TRP A 356 12.26 -1.47 -38.98
N ASN A 357 11.25 -2.20 -39.43
CA ASN A 357 9.87 -1.73 -39.48
C ASN A 357 8.85 -2.87 -39.38
N THR A 358 7.67 -2.56 -38.84
CA THR A 358 6.49 -3.42 -38.97
C THR A 358 5.73 -3.12 -40.28
N THR A 359 4.61 -3.80 -40.51
CA THR A 359 3.67 -3.44 -41.59
C THR A 359 2.90 -2.18 -41.19
N LYS A 360 2.77 -1.18 -42.08
CA LYS A 360 2.03 0.08 -41.80
C LYS A 360 0.63 -0.22 -41.26
N THR A 361 0.40 0.06 -39.98
CA THR A 361 -0.81 -0.34 -39.23
C THR A 361 -1.33 0.84 -38.41
N SER A 362 -2.65 1.00 -38.32
CA SER A 362 -3.28 2.06 -37.52
C SER A 362 -2.93 1.90 -36.03
N GLY A 363 -2.36 2.95 -35.43
CA GLY A 363 -1.91 2.93 -34.04
C GLY A 363 -0.97 4.11 -33.77
N ARG A 364 -1.06 4.71 -32.57
CA ARG A 364 -0.26 5.89 -32.24
C ARG A 364 1.22 5.54 -32.13
N ASN A 365 2.04 6.18 -32.95
CA ASN A 365 3.49 5.96 -32.97
C ASN A 365 4.22 6.83 -31.93
N ILE A 366 5.52 6.59 -31.73
CA ILE A 366 6.34 7.19 -30.66
C ILE A 366 6.54 8.70 -30.79
N VAL A 367 6.38 9.25 -32.00
CA VAL A 367 6.35 10.71 -32.25
C VAL A 367 4.94 11.31 -32.22
N GLY A 368 3.92 10.48 -32.03
CA GLY A 368 2.52 10.86 -31.85
C GLY A 368 1.63 10.71 -33.09
N GLY A 369 2.19 10.33 -34.23
CA GLY A 369 1.48 10.13 -35.50
C GLY A 369 0.55 8.90 -35.52
N PRO A 370 -0.36 8.79 -36.52
CA PRO A 370 -1.49 7.86 -36.48
C PRO A 370 -1.20 6.42 -36.95
N TYR A 371 0.00 6.13 -37.48
CA TYR A 371 0.38 4.81 -37.95
C TYR A 371 1.70 4.33 -37.36
N LEU A 372 1.73 3.06 -36.95
CA LEU A 372 2.96 2.31 -36.68
C LEU A 372 3.64 1.95 -38.00
N GLY A 373 4.97 2.05 -38.04
CA GLY A 373 5.79 1.81 -39.23
C GLY A 373 7.20 1.34 -38.84
N GLY A 374 8.20 2.16 -39.17
CA GLY A 374 9.61 2.02 -38.79
C GLY A 374 9.97 2.73 -37.50
N ASN A 375 11.19 3.24 -37.41
CA ASN A 375 11.71 4.00 -36.28
C ASN A 375 11.88 5.49 -36.62
N TYR A 376 11.98 6.33 -35.59
CA TYR A 376 12.33 7.74 -35.72
C TYR A 376 13.84 7.91 -35.57
N TRP A 377 14.49 8.43 -36.62
CA TRP A 377 15.93 8.53 -36.79
C TRP A 377 16.40 9.99 -36.73
N ALA A 378 16.47 10.54 -35.52
CA ALA A 378 16.91 11.90 -35.22
C ALA A 378 18.42 11.98 -34.90
N LYS A 379 18.94 13.21 -34.80
CA LYS A 379 20.26 13.50 -34.24
C LYS A 379 20.20 14.72 -33.32
N PRO A 380 21.13 14.85 -32.35
CA PRO A 380 21.17 16.01 -31.45
C PRO A 380 21.39 17.38 -32.13
N ASP A 381 21.75 17.41 -33.42
CA ASP A 381 21.92 18.62 -34.23
C ASP A 381 20.72 18.95 -35.15
N GLY A 382 19.65 18.15 -35.11
CA GLY A 382 18.47 18.30 -35.98
C GLY A 382 18.68 17.82 -37.43
N THR A 383 19.77 17.10 -37.73
CA THR A 383 20.09 16.60 -39.08
C THR A 383 19.89 15.09 -39.23
N GLY A 384 19.10 14.46 -38.35
CA GLY A 384 18.66 13.08 -38.51
C GLY A 384 17.77 12.90 -39.74
N PHE A 385 17.73 11.69 -40.29
CA PHE A 385 16.94 11.40 -41.49
C PHE A 385 15.46 11.75 -41.29
N SER A 386 14.88 11.31 -40.18
CA SER A 386 13.47 11.57 -39.85
C SER A 386 13.16 13.05 -39.58
N GLU A 387 14.18 13.85 -39.25
CA GLU A 387 14.02 15.29 -38.99
C GLU A 387 13.97 16.12 -40.29
N ILE A 388 14.49 15.58 -41.39
CA ILE A 388 14.63 16.27 -42.68
C ILE A 388 13.99 15.53 -43.87
N CYS A 389 13.41 14.34 -43.66
CA CYS A 389 12.75 13.58 -44.72
C CYS A 389 11.46 14.26 -45.20
N THR A 390 10.95 13.84 -46.36
CA THR A 390 9.66 14.30 -46.87
C THR A 390 8.54 13.34 -46.43
N ASP A 391 7.44 13.89 -45.90
CA ASP A 391 6.15 13.23 -45.76
C ASP A 391 5.12 13.93 -46.67
N SER A 392 5.04 13.48 -47.92
CA SER A 392 4.10 14.00 -48.94
C SER A 392 2.70 13.38 -48.81
N ASP A 393 2.55 12.28 -48.07
CA ASP A 393 1.29 11.58 -47.84
C ASP A 393 0.51 12.28 -46.72
N GLY A 394 1.18 12.50 -45.60
CA GLY A 394 0.70 13.06 -44.35
C GLY A 394 0.41 12.01 -43.28
N ASP A 395 1.14 10.90 -43.29
CA ASP A 395 0.94 9.76 -42.40
C ASP A 395 1.94 9.68 -41.24
N TRP A 396 2.90 10.61 -41.16
CA TRP A 396 4.06 10.61 -40.25
C TRP A 396 5.05 9.47 -40.52
N ILE A 397 5.19 9.06 -41.78
CA ILE A 397 6.21 8.15 -42.30
C ILE A 397 6.89 8.84 -43.49
N CYS A 398 8.21 8.72 -43.63
CA CYS A 398 8.92 9.32 -44.75
C CYS A 398 8.56 8.60 -46.07
N ASP A 399 8.36 9.35 -47.17
CA ASP A 399 8.15 8.80 -48.53
C ASP A 399 9.32 7.91 -49.02
N SER A 400 10.48 8.00 -48.37
CA SER A 400 11.71 7.30 -48.72
C SER A 400 12.18 6.43 -47.57
N SER A 401 12.52 5.18 -47.88
CA SER A 401 13.18 4.25 -46.96
C SER A 401 14.55 4.79 -46.50
N TYR A 402 14.85 4.65 -45.21
CA TYR A 402 16.14 5.03 -44.64
C TYR A 402 17.12 3.86 -44.76
N ASN A 403 18.18 4.03 -45.56
CA ASN A 403 19.31 3.12 -45.56
C ASN A 403 20.24 3.50 -44.38
N ILE A 404 20.39 2.58 -43.43
CA ILE A 404 20.94 2.85 -42.10
C ILE A 404 22.48 2.73 -42.11
N ASN A 405 23.04 1.75 -42.82
CA ASN A 405 24.49 1.46 -42.82
C ASN A 405 25.06 0.94 -44.16
N GLY A 406 24.24 0.79 -45.20
CA GLY A 406 24.60 0.19 -46.49
C GLY A 406 23.71 -1.00 -46.85
N SER A 407 23.56 -1.97 -45.95
CA SER A 407 22.72 -3.16 -46.13
C SER A 407 21.38 -3.07 -45.38
N GLU A 408 21.40 -2.52 -44.16
CA GLU A 408 20.22 -2.37 -43.31
C GLU A 408 19.32 -1.24 -43.82
N ILE A 409 18.02 -1.51 -43.92
CA ILE A 409 17.01 -0.57 -44.43
C ILE A 409 15.78 -0.59 -43.53
N ASP A 410 15.38 0.59 -43.06
CA ASP A 410 14.03 0.87 -42.57
C ASP A 410 13.16 1.29 -43.76
N TYR A 411 12.11 0.51 -44.06
CA TYR A 411 11.22 0.78 -45.20
C TYR A 411 10.08 1.74 -44.88
N LEU A 412 9.85 2.09 -43.61
CA LEU A 412 8.77 2.97 -43.16
C LEU A 412 9.24 3.93 -42.04
N PRO A 413 10.42 4.57 -42.15
CA PRO A 413 10.98 5.38 -41.06
C PRO A 413 10.01 6.51 -40.72
N LEU A 414 9.77 6.73 -39.42
CA LEU A 414 8.81 7.72 -38.94
C LEU A 414 9.29 9.13 -39.30
N ALA A 415 8.41 10.00 -39.76
CA ALA A 415 8.73 11.39 -40.07
C ALA A 415 8.50 12.30 -38.85
N SER A 416 9.31 13.36 -38.77
CA SER A 416 8.94 14.57 -38.02
C SER A 416 7.79 15.30 -38.73
N ILE A 417 7.27 16.38 -38.15
CA ILE A 417 6.39 17.29 -38.89
C ILE A 417 7.22 18.04 -39.96
N SER A 418 7.33 17.41 -41.14
CA SER A 418 8.05 17.89 -42.31
C SER A 418 7.09 17.98 -43.51
N ILE A 419 6.59 19.20 -43.73
CA ILE A 419 5.52 19.54 -44.68
C ILE A 419 6.00 19.29 -46.12
N PRO A 420 5.32 18.45 -46.94
CA PRO A 420 4.04 18.87 -47.54
C PRO A 420 2.99 17.75 -47.77
N GLN A 421 2.12 17.57 -46.77
CA GLN A 421 0.85 16.81 -46.75
C GLN A 421 0.04 16.74 -48.06
N LYS A 422 -0.72 15.65 -48.29
CA LYS A 422 -1.95 15.72 -49.12
C LYS A 422 -3.02 16.57 -48.42
N PRO A 423 -3.88 17.32 -49.14
CA PRO A 423 -5.04 17.98 -48.52
C PRO A 423 -5.90 16.96 -47.74
N PRO A 424 -6.45 17.35 -46.58
CA PRO A 424 -7.13 16.40 -45.70
C PRO A 424 -8.39 15.82 -46.36
N VAL A 425 -8.65 14.53 -46.14
CA VAL A 425 -9.87 13.87 -46.59
C VAL A 425 -10.73 13.57 -45.38
N VAL A 426 -11.57 14.55 -45.05
CA VAL A 426 -12.52 14.55 -43.94
C VAL A 426 -13.53 13.40 -43.98
N ASN A 427 -13.72 12.71 -42.86
CA ASN A 427 -14.82 11.78 -42.64
C ASN A 427 -15.02 11.52 -41.13
N PHE A 428 -16.23 11.14 -40.72
CA PHE A 428 -16.52 10.67 -39.36
C PHE A 428 -17.79 9.81 -39.32
N SER A 429 -17.98 9.10 -38.22
CA SER A 429 -19.19 8.37 -37.83
C SER A 429 -19.65 8.77 -36.43
N THR A 430 -20.84 8.34 -36.03
CA THR A 430 -21.38 8.58 -34.68
C THR A 430 -21.99 7.31 -34.09
N ASN A 431 -22.07 7.22 -32.76
CA ASN A 431 -22.77 6.11 -32.08
C ASN A 431 -24.30 6.16 -32.28
N SER A 432 -24.87 7.34 -32.51
CA SER A 432 -26.25 7.55 -32.93
C SER A 432 -26.39 8.76 -33.83
N MET A 433 -27.42 8.74 -34.68
CA MET A 433 -27.85 9.89 -35.51
C MET A 433 -29.18 10.48 -35.03
N GLN A 434 -29.88 9.83 -34.09
CA GLN A 434 -31.16 10.29 -33.57
C GLN A 434 -31.47 9.73 -32.18
N GLY A 435 -32.24 10.48 -31.39
CA GLY A 435 -32.69 10.07 -30.07
C GLY A 435 -33.48 11.20 -29.41
N LEU A 436 -33.98 11.02 -28.19
CA LEU A 436 -34.62 12.10 -27.45
C LEU A 436 -33.56 13.10 -26.94
N ALA A 437 -33.84 14.39 -27.01
CA ALA A 437 -33.06 15.40 -26.29
C ALA A 437 -33.30 15.29 -24.75
N PRO A 438 -32.31 15.52 -23.87
CA PRO A 438 -30.89 15.75 -24.19
C PRO A 438 -30.21 14.51 -24.77
N LEU A 439 -29.56 14.66 -25.93
CA LEU A 439 -28.97 13.55 -26.68
C LEU A 439 -27.44 13.67 -26.67
N ALA A 440 -26.78 12.85 -25.86
CA ALA A 440 -25.33 12.68 -25.93
C ALA A 440 -24.94 11.80 -27.13
N VAL A 441 -24.07 12.32 -28.00
CA VAL A 441 -23.54 11.63 -29.18
C VAL A 441 -22.02 11.54 -29.07
N GLN A 442 -21.49 10.32 -29.18
CA GLN A 442 -20.07 10.08 -29.38
C GLN A 442 -19.78 10.21 -30.88
N PHE A 443 -18.86 11.10 -31.23
CA PHE A 443 -18.31 11.23 -32.56
C PHE A 443 -17.02 10.40 -32.67
N THR A 444 -16.75 9.86 -33.85
CA THR A 444 -15.53 9.09 -34.11
C THR A 444 -14.96 9.52 -35.45
N ASP A 445 -13.75 10.06 -35.42
CA ASP A 445 -13.07 10.54 -36.61
C ASP A 445 -12.61 9.38 -37.51
N LEU A 446 -12.90 9.52 -38.80
CA LEU A 446 -12.52 8.60 -39.86
C LEU A 446 -11.74 9.35 -40.96
N SER A 447 -11.28 10.57 -40.68
CA SER A 447 -10.56 11.42 -41.61
C SER A 447 -9.17 10.86 -41.92
N ARG A 448 -8.66 11.20 -43.10
CA ARG A 448 -7.29 10.87 -43.52
C ARG A 448 -6.51 12.16 -43.72
N TYR A 449 -5.23 12.13 -43.36
CA TYR A 449 -4.33 13.29 -43.44
C TYR A 449 -4.81 14.48 -42.57
N ALA A 450 -5.60 14.23 -41.52
CA ALA A 450 -6.06 15.25 -40.58
C ALA A 450 -5.05 15.43 -39.43
N PHE A 451 -4.60 16.67 -39.21
CA PHE A 451 -3.66 17.03 -38.13
C PHE A 451 -4.31 17.86 -37.01
N SER A 452 -5.47 18.45 -37.31
CA SER A 452 -6.26 19.27 -36.40
C SER A 452 -7.73 19.07 -36.74
N TRP A 453 -8.56 19.02 -35.70
CA TRP A 453 -10.01 18.87 -35.78
C TRP A 453 -10.65 20.17 -35.29
N SER A 454 -11.75 20.55 -35.91
CA SER A 454 -12.59 21.69 -35.58
C SER A 454 -14.03 21.21 -35.78
N TRP A 455 -14.64 20.77 -34.68
CA TRP A 455 -16.04 20.41 -34.62
C TRP A 455 -16.86 21.66 -34.38
N ASP A 456 -17.92 21.79 -35.15
CA ASP A 456 -18.96 22.81 -35.07
C ASP A 456 -20.27 21.99 -35.09
N PHE A 457 -20.96 21.92 -33.94
CA PHE A 457 -22.02 20.94 -33.73
C PHE A 457 -23.42 21.41 -34.16
N ASP A 458 -23.62 22.71 -34.41
CA ASP A 458 -24.88 23.25 -34.95
C ASP A 458 -24.76 23.98 -36.31
N ASN A 459 -23.53 24.16 -36.81
CA ASN A 459 -23.17 24.87 -38.04
C ASN A 459 -23.47 26.38 -37.99
N ASP A 460 -23.22 27.05 -36.86
CA ASP A 460 -23.20 28.52 -36.78
C ASP A 460 -21.91 29.15 -37.36
N GLY A 461 -20.83 28.35 -37.49
CA GLY A 461 -19.51 28.78 -37.99
C GLY A 461 -18.45 29.02 -36.91
N ILE A 462 -18.75 28.74 -35.64
CA ILE A 462 -17.82 28.72 -34.51
C ILE A 462 -17.46 27.26 -34.19
N SER A 463 -16.24 27.01 -33.70
CA SER A 463 -15.84 25.65 -33.31
C SER A 463 -16.05 25.42 -31.81
N ASP A 464 -16.85 24.39 -31.48
CA ASP A 464 -17.12 23.91 -30.12
C ASP A 464 -15.97 23.09 -29.53
N SER A 465 -15.31 22.25 -30.33
CA SER A 465 -14.28 21.31 -29.87
C SER A 465 -13.20 21.06 -30.91
N THR A 466 -11.96 20.86 -30.42
CA THR A 466 -10.80 20.45 -31.23
C THR A 466 -10.29 19.05 -30.88
N GLU A 467 -11.04 18.29 -30.09
CA GLU A 467 -10.73 16.89 -29.80
C GLU A 467 -10.93 16.02 -31.05
N LYS A 468 -10.24 14.88 -31.12
CA LYS A 468 -10.39 13.97 -32.26
C LYS A 468 -11.74 13.23 -32.24
N ASP A 469 -12.09 12.64 -31.10
CA ASP A 469 -13.25 11.76 -30.91
C ASP A 469 -14.15 12.28 -29.77
N PRO A 470 -14.76 13.48 -29.90
CA PRO A 470 -15.49 14.14 -28.81
C PRO A 470 -16.86 13.50 -28.52
N VAL A 471 -17.38 13.81 -27.33
CA VAL A 471 -18.80 13.64 -26.97
C VAL A 471 -19.45 15.02 -26.90
N TYR A 472 -20.62 15.19 -27.54
CA TYR A 472 -21.42 16.41 -27.44
C TYR A 472 -22.87 16.09 -27.08
N GLU A 473 -23.53 16.97 -26.32
CA GLU A 473 -24.89 16.77 -25.82
C GLU A 473 -25.88 17.80 -26.38
N TYR A 474 -26.77 17.35 -27.27
CA TYR A 474 -27.83 18.20 -27.85
C TYR A 474 -28.96 18.37 -26.83
N ILE A 475 -28.86 19.41 -25.99
CA ILE A 475 -29.78 19.68 -24.88
C ILE A 475 -31.20 20.00 -25.37
N THR A 476 -31.32 20.82 -26.42
CA THR A 476 -32.60 21.24 -27.00
C THR A 476 -33.05 20.33 -28.16
N PRO A 477 -34.36 20.15 -28.39
CA PRO A 477 -34.84 19.50 -29.60
C PRO A 477 -34.49 20.28 -30.87
N GLY A 478 -34.02 19.58 -31.89
CA GLY A 478 -33.62 20.18 -33.16
C GLY A 478 -33.12 19.16 -34.18
N VAL A 479 -32.93 19.63 -35.41
CA VAL A 479 -32.10 18.96 -36.42
C VAL A 479 -30.82 19.78 -36.52
N TYR A 480 -29.73 19.21 -36.03
CA TYR A 480 -28.42 19.84 -35.98
C TYR A 480 -27.59 19.37 -37.16
N THR A 481 -26.93 20.29 -37.85
CA THR A 481 -25.94 19.94 -38.87
C THR A 481 -24.59 19.97 -38.20
N VAL A 482 -23.99 18.81 -37.93
CA VAL A 482 -22.64 18.74 -37.38
C VAL A 482 -21.64 18.88 -38.52
N SER A 483 -20.77 19.87 -38.45
CA SER A 483 -19.63 20.06 -39.35
C SER A 483 -18.35 19.63 -38.63
N LEU A 484 -17.70 18.58 -39.12
CA LEU A 484 -16.28 18.38 -38.86
C LEU A 484 -15.50 19.10 -39.95
N THR A 485 -14.70 20.10 -39.57
CA THR A 485 -13.61 20.62 -40.39
C THR A 485 -12.30 20.05 -39.87
N VAL A 486 -11.51 19.44 -40.76
CA VAL A 486 -10.13 19.03 -40.45
C VAL A 486 -9.15 19.84 -41.28
N SER A 487 -8.00 20.15 -40.67
CA SER A 487 -6.91 20.90 -41.31
C SER A 487 -5.57 20.18 -41.22
N ASN A 488 -4.74 20.43 -42.24
CA ASN A 488 -3.30 20.23 -42.21
C ASN A 488 -2.60 21.37 -42.96
N ALA A 489 -1.28 21.29 -43.13
CA ALA A 489 -0.48 22.34 -43.77
C ALA A 489 -0.84 22.66 -45.24
N ASN A 490 -1.58 21.80 -45.94
CA ASN A 490 -2.01 21.99 -47.33
C ASN A 490 -3.53 22.20 -47.49
N GLY A 491 -4.25 22.48 -46.40
CA GLY A 491 -5.60 23.04 -46.45
C GLY A 491 -6.57 22.49 -45.42
N THR A 492 -7.84 22.84 -45.59
CA THR A 492 -8.99 22.33 -44.82
C THR A 492 -9.90 21.47 -45.69
N ALA A 493 -10.64 20.57 -45.06
CA ALA A 493 -11.80 19.90 -45.65
C ALA A 493 -12.89 19.72 -44.60
N SER A 494 -14.14 19.93 -44.99
CA SER A 494 -15.29 19.89 -44.08
C SER A 494 -16.33 18.86 -44.55
N LYS A 495 -16.85 18.05 -43.63
CA LYS A 495 -17.97 17.12 -43.85
C LYS A 495 -19.09 17.51 -42.89
N THR A 496 -20.32 17.55 -43.41
CA THR A 496 -21.52 17.69 -42.59
C THR A 496 -22.25 16.35 -42.37
N GLN A 497 -22.95 16.22 -41.24
CA GLN A 497 -23.87 15.12 -40.92
C GLN A 497 -25.03 15.66 -40.08
N GLU A 498 -26.26 15.31 -40.43
CA GLU A 498 -27.43 15.64 -39.60
C GLU A 498 -27.51 14.74 -38.35
N ILE A 499 -27.82 15.34 -37.20
CA ILE A 499 -28.17 14.70 -35.93
C ILE A 499 -29.55 15.19 -35.50
N ILE A 500 -30.46 14.27 -35.18
CA ILE A 500 -31.86 14.58 -34.86
C ILE A 500 -32.12 14.38 -33.36
N ALA A 501 -32.05 15.47 -32.60
CA ALA A 501 -32.44 15.49 -31.20
C ALA A 501 -33.96 15.71 -31.11
N GLN A 502 -34.70 14.63 -30.89
CA GLN A 502 -36.16 14.60 -30.97
C GLN A 502 -36.82 15.19 -29.71
N GLU A 503 -37.94 15.86 -29.92
CA GLU A 503 -38.81 16.31 -28.83
C GLU A 503 -39.59 15.11 -28.25
N ALA A 504 -39.54 14.94 -26.93
CA ALA A 504 -40.32 13.92 -26.25
C ALA A 504 -41.81 14.28 -26.21
N LYS A 505 -42.69 13.28 -26.40
CA LYS A 505 -44.15 13.50 -26.41
C LYS A 505 -44.73 13.86 -25.04
N THR A 506 -44.07 13.41 -23.97
CA THR A 506 -44.43 13.63 -22.57
C THR A 506 -43.16 13.80 -21.75
N LEU A 507 -43.30 14.20 -20.48
CA LEU A 507 -42.27 13.94 -19.48
C LEU A 507 -41.91 12.43 -19.45
N PRO A 508 -40.71 12.06 -18.97
CA PRO A 508 -40.39 10.68 -18.65
C PRO A 508 -41.38 10.10 -17.63
N LEU A 509 -41.51 8.78 -17.63
CA LEU A 509 -42.12 8.03 -16.52
C LEU A 509 -40.98 7.36 -15.75
N THR A 510 -40.53 8.00 -14.68
CA THR A 510 -39.40 7.51 -13.85
C THR A 510 -39.81 6.29 -13.05
N ASP A 511 -39.12 5.17 -13.23
CA ASP A 511 -39.32 3.98 -12.41
C ASP A 511 -38.06 3.11 -12.34
N PHE A 512 -37.87 2.42 -11.23
CA PHE A 512 -36.76 1.50 -11.01
C PHE A 512 -37.13 0.36 -10.06
N SER A 513 -36.38 -0.73 -10.14
CA SER A 513 -36.38 -1.83 -9.18
C SER A 513 -35.01 -2.02 -8.54
N SER A 514 -34.99 -2.54 -7.32
CA SER A 514 -33.81 -3.09 -6.66
C SER A 514 -33.98 -4.59 -6.39
N ASN A 515 -32.89 -5.32 -6.16
CA ASN A 515 -32.93 -6.73 -5.73
C ASN A 515 -33.42 -6.89 -4.27
N VAL A 516 -33.12 -5.92 -3.40
CA VAL A 516 -33.54 -5.84 -1.99
C VAL A 516 -33.92 -4.40 -1.65
N THR A 517 -34.76 -4.22 -0.62
CA THR A 517 -35.12 -2.89 -0.08
C THR A 517 -34.64 -2.65 1.35
N SER A 518 -34.23 -3.71 2.05
CA SER A 518 -33.60 -3.64 3.36
C SER A 518 -32.79 -4.89 3.66
N GLY A 519 -31.83 -4.78 4.57
CA GLY A 519 -30.98 -5.87 5.05
C GLY A 519 -29.93 -5.35 6.04
N PRO A 520 -29.17 -6.23 6.72
CA PRO A 520 -28.06 -5.81 7.55
C PRO A 520 -26.91 -5.22 6.71
N VAL A 521 -26.09 -4.36 7.30
CA VAL A 521 -24.81 -3.96 6.73
C VAL A 521 -23.78 -5.10 6.74
N PRO A 522 -22.83 -5.14 5.78
CA PRO A 522 -22.78 -4.35 4.55
C PRO A 522 -23.83 -4.81 3.52
N LEU A 523 -24.67 -3.89 3.06
CA LEU A 523 -25.82 -4.20 2.22
C LEU A 523 -25.53 -3.88 0.74
N SER A 524 -25.22 -4.90 -0.06
CA SER A 524 -25.05 -4.75 -1.51
C SER A 524 -26.39 -4.80 -2.25
N VAL A 525 -26.69 -3.74 -3.02
CA VAL A 525 -27.96 -3.55 -3.72
C VAL A 525 -27.71 -3.34 -5.22
N LEU A 526 -28.35 -4.17 -6.05
CA LEU A 526 -28.41 -4.04 -7.50
C LEU A 526 -29.65 -3.24 -7.89
N PHE A 527 -29.46 -2.10 -8.54
CA PHE A 527 -30.50 -1.24 -9.07
C PHE A 527 -30.67 -1.41 -10.59
N THR A 528 -31.88 -1.21 -11.10
CA THR A 528 -32.21 -1.28 -12.52
C THR A 528 -33.23 -0.21 -12.90
N ASP A 529 -32.85 0.68 -13.83
CA ASP A 529 -33.73 1.69 -14.43
C ASP A 529 -34.72 1.00 -15.39
N ILE A 530 -36.01 1.16 -15.12
CA ILE A 530 -37.12 0.70 -15.97
C ILE A 530 -37.96 1.88 -16.49
N SER A 531 -37.42 3.10 -16.41
CA SER A 531 -38.10 4.33 -16.82
C SER A 531 -38.43 4.36 -18.31
N GLN A 532 -39.54 5.03 -18.66
CA GLN A 532 -39.99 5.19 -20.03
C GLN A 532 -39.83 6.64 -20.51
N ASN A 533 -39.55 6.82 -21.80
CA ASN A 533 -39.31 8.12 -22.45
C ASN A 533 -38.15 8.95 -21.85
N ALA A 534 -37.25 8.33 -21.08
CA ALA A 534 -36.02 8.96 -20.59
C ALA A 534 -34.94 9.02 -21.68
N ALA A 535 -34.31 10.18 -21.85
CA ALA A 535 -33.11 10.34 -22.68
C ALA A 535 -31.85 10.06 -21.84
N LYS A 536 -31.69 10.85 -20.77
CA LYS A 536 -30.58 10.80 -19.81
C LYS A 536 -31.07 10.27 -18.45
N ARG A 537 -30.16 9.64 -17.70
CA ARG A 537 -30.38 9.14 -16.33
C ARG A 537 -29.16 9.45 -15.47
N THR A 538 -29.39 9.74 -14.20
CA THR A 538 -28.38 9.85 -13.16
C THR A 538 -28.90 9.17 -11.90
N TRP A 539 -28.05 8.34 -11.29
CA TRP A 539 -28.25 7.73 -10.00
C TRP A 539 -27.47 8.49 -8.95
N ASP A 540 -28.13 8.69 -7.82
CA ASP A 540 -27.61 9.21 -6.58
C ASP A 540 -28.20 8.27 -5.51
N PHE A 541 -27.37 7.40 -4.94
CA PHE A 541 -27.80 6.24 -4.13
C PHE A 541 -27.93 6.56 -2.64
N ASN A 542 -27.47 7.73 -2.20
CA ASN A 542 -27.58 8.23 -0.83
C ASN A 542 -28.40 9.56 -0.73
N ASN A 543 -28.64 10.24 -1.85
CA ASN A 543 -29.21 11.58 -1.98
C ASN A 543 -28.33 12.67 -1.33
N ASP A 544 -27.02 12.61 -1.55
CA ASP A 544 -26.08 13.70 -1.19
C ASP A 544 -25.97 14.79 -2.28
N GLY A 545 -26.45 14.51 -3.51
CA GLY A 545 -26.41 15.42 -4.66
C GLY A 545 -25.26 15.16 -5.65
N VAL A 546 -24.39 14.19 -5.37
CA VAL A 546 -23.38 13.65 -6.29
C VAL A 546 -24.01 12.57 -7.17
N THR A 547 -23.43 12.28 -8.34
CA THR A 547 -23.91 11.20 -9.23
C THR A 547 -22.98 9.99 -9.14
N ASP A 548 -23.46 8.93 -8.49
CA ASP A 548 -22.77 7.63 -8.43
C ASP A 548 -22.72 6.91 -9.78
N SER A 549 -23.76 7.05 -10.61
CA SER A 549 -23.83 6.32 -11.87
C SER A 549 -24.73 6.92 -12.93
N ILE A 550 -24.38 6.69 -14.20
CA ILE A 550 -25.21 6.97 -15.38
C ILE A 550 -25.70 5.69 -16.09
N ASN A 551 -25.32 4.51 -15.57
CA ASN A 551 -25.62 3.22 -16.16
C ASN A 551 -27.09 2.83 -15.96
N LYS A 552 -27.63 2.00 -16.85
CA LYS A 552 -29.01 1.49 -16.71
C LYS A 552 -29.15 0.49 -15.55
N THR A 553 -28.06 -0.20 -15.21
CA THR A 553 -27.94 -1.13 -14.08
C THR A 553 -26.65 -0.84 -13.34
N ALA A 554 -26.71 -0.79 -12.01
CA ALA A 554 -25.56 -0.49 -11.16
C ALA A 554 -25.70 -1.21 -9.81
N VAL A 555 -24.56 -1.50 -9.17
CA VAL A 555 -24.50 -2.06 -7.82
C VAL A 555 -23.90 -1.01 -6.89
N TYR A 556 -24.49 -0.84 -5.71
CA TYR A 556 -23.99 0.00 -4.64
C TYR A 556 -23.90 -0.81 -3.34
N MET A 557 -23.06 -0.40 -2.39
CA MET A 557 -22.90 -1.07 -1.10
C MET A 557 -23.06 -0.08 0.05
N TYR A 558 -24.06 -0.30 0.90
CA TYR A 558 -24.26 0.48 2.11
C TYR A 558 -23.51 -0.20 3.27
N THR A 559 -22.36 0.34 3.64
CA THR A 559 -21.50 -0.14 4.74
C THR A 559 -21.96 0.39 6.11
N LEU A 560 -22.46 1.62 6.16
CA LEU A 560 -22.96 2.24 7.39
C LEU A 560 -24.47 1.98 7.58
N PRO A 561 -24.94 1.79 8.83
CA PRO A 561 -26.37 1.69 9.12
C PRO A 561 -27.13 2.99 8.87
N GLY A 562 -28.20 2.94 8.08
CA GLY A 562 -28.97 4.12 7.70
C GLY A 562 -30.22 3.80 6.87
N THR A 563 -31.09 4.80 6.70
CA THR A 563 -32.13 4.78 5.68
C THR A 563 -31.72 5.75 4.58
N TYR A 564 -31.13 5.19 3.52
CA TYR A 564 -30.67 5.92 2.36
C TYR A 564 -31.83 6.24 1.44
N ILE A 565 -31.86 7.45 0.90
CA ILE A 565 -32.84 7.85 -0.11
C ILE A 565 -32.16 7.72 -1.47
N ILE A 566 -32.69 6.85 -2.33
CA ILE A 566 -32.14 6.58 -3.64
C ILE A 566 -32.91 7.43 -4.63
N ASN A 567 -32.21 8.31 -5.32
CA ASN A 567 -32.73 9.25 -6.28
C ASN A 567 -32.32 8.82 -7.69
N LEU A 568 -33.26 8.17 -8.40
CA LEU A 568 -33.15 8.05 -9.85
C LEU A 568 -33.72 9.33 -10.47
N THR A 569 -32.86 10.17 -11.01
CA THR A 569 -33.26 11.32 -11.82
C THR A 569 -33.16 10.99 -13.30
N VAL A 570 -34.23 11.22 -14.07
CA VAL A 570 -34.24 11.05 -15.53
C VAL A 570 -34.77 12.30 -16.23
N ILE A 571 -34.26 12.53 -17.43
CA ILE A 571 -34.48 13.78 -18.18
C ILE A 571 -34.92 13.47 -19.61
N ASN A 572 -35.86 14.26 -20.11
CA ASN A 572 -36.04 14.48 -21.54
C ASN A 572 -36.40 15.96 -21.82
N SER A 573 -36.60 16.31 -23.08
CA SER A 573 -36.88 17.67 -23.54
C SER A 573 -38.20 18.31 -23.07
N LYS A 574 -39.08 17.56 -22.39
CA LYS A 574 -40.23 18.14 -21.67
C LYS A 574 -39.92 18.44 -20.20
N GLY A 575 -38.79 17.98 -19.67
CA GLY A 575 -38.31 18.27 -18.32
C GLY A 575 -37.65 17.09 -17.61
N THR A 576 -37.19 17.39 -16.40
CA THR A 576 -36.58 16.44 -15.44
C THR A 576 -37.63 15.91 -14.47
N VAL A 577 -37.54 14.62 -14.13
CA VAL A 577 -38.37 13.96 -13.11
C VAL A 577 -37.53 12.95 -12.33
N SER A 578 -37.56 13.07 -11.00
CA SER A 578 -36.94 12.12 -10.08
C SER A 578 -37.95 11.14 -9.51
N LYS A 579 -37.47 9.93 -9.17
CA LYS A 579 -38.15 9.00 -8.26
C LYS A 579 -37.24 8.75 -7.08
N LEU A 580 -37.78 8.97 -5.88
CA LEU A 580 -37.14 8.62 -4.62
C LEU A 580 -37.65 7.25 -4.14
N SER A 581 -36.76 6.42 -3.60
CA SER A 581 -37.12 5.22 -2.82
C SER A 581 -36.15 5.06 -1.65
N ALA A 582 -36.63 4.54 -0.52
CA ALA A 582 -35.76 4.21 0.60
C ALA A 582 -35.07 2.84 0.39
N ILE A 583 -33.82 2.74 0.83
CA ILE A 583 -33.17 1.47 1.23
C ILE A 583 -32.81 1.58 2.71
N THR A 584 -33.20 0.61 3.52
CA THR A 584 -32.81 0.56 4.94
C THR A 584 -31.68 -0.45 5.14
N ALA A 585 -30.47 0.05 5.26
CA ALA A 585 -29.32 -0.70 5.76
C ALA A 585 -29.39 -0.72 7.30
N SER A 586 -29.77 -1.86 7.86
CA SER A 586 -29.92 -2.03 9.30
C SER A 586 -28.56 -2.29 9.96
N PRO A 587 -28.34 -1.81 11.20
CA PRO A 587 -27.19 -2.24 11.99
C PRO A 587 -27.31 -3.73 12.34
N VAL A 588 -26.18 -4.39 12.57
CA VAL A 588 -26.19 -5.79 13.01
C VAL A 588 -26.64 -5.84 14.46
N ARG A 589 -27.77 -6.51 14.72
CA ARG A 589 -28.37 -6.59 16.06
C ARG A 589 -28.26 -8.00 16.64
N ARG A 590 -27.83 -8.09 17.89
CA ARG A 590 -27.77 -9.32 18.69
C ARG A 590 -28.50 -9.09 20.01
N VAL A 591 -29.30 -10.06 20.44
CA VAL A 591 -30.03 -10.01 21.72
C VAL A 591 -29.40 -10.98 22.70
N ASP A 592 -28.98 -10.49 23.87
CA ASP A 592 -28.40 -11.26 24.98
C ASP A 592 -29.25 -11.06 26.25
N GLY A 593 -30.25 -11.91 26.42
CA GLY A 593 -31.24 -11.79 27.50
C GLY A 593 -32.14 -10.58 27.28
N GLN A 594 -32.02 -9.56 28.13
CA GLN A 594 -32.75 -8.29 28.03
C GLN A 594 -31.96 -7.19 27.30
N LEU A 595 -30.73 -7.47 26.85
CA LEU A 595 -29.88 -6.47 26.19
C LEU A 595 -29.90 -6.66 24.67
N THR A 596 -30.24 -5.59 23.95
CA THR A 596 -30.04 -5.46 22.50
C THR A 596 -28.72 -4.73 22.25
N LEU A 597 -27.77 -5.46 21.68
CA LEU A 597 -26.48 -5.00 21.21
C LEU A 597 -26.60 -4.64 19.73
N THR A 598 -26.18 -3.44 19.36
CA THR A 598 -26.32 -2.90 18.00
C THR A 598 -24.96 -2.49 17.46
N GLU A 599 -24.37 -3.29 16.58
CA GLU A 599 -23.05 -3.06 15.98
C GLU A 599 -23.14 -2.13 14.74
N TYR A 600 -22.19 -1.20 14.68
CA TYR A 600 -21.95 -0.22 13.61
C TYR A 600 -20.47 -0.30 13.22
N GLN A 601 -20.18 -0.19 11.92
CA GLN A 601 -18.86 0.23 11.45
C GLN A 601 -18.77 1.76 11.56
N ILE A 602 -17.57 2.33 11.80
CA ILE A 602 -17.32 3.77 11.87
C ILE A 602 -16.46 4.23 10.69
N THR A 603 -15.31 3.60 10.49
CA THR A 603 -14.40 3.91 9.36
C THR A 603 -14.65 2.97 8.19
N THR A 604 -14.33 3.40 6.97
CA THR A 604 -14.52 2.60 5.75
C THR A 604 -13.39 2.82 4.73
N ASN A 605 -12.16 3.04 5.21
CA ASN A 605 -10.99 3.30 4.38
C ASN A 605 -10.21 2.00 4.15
N GLU A 606 -9.60 1.82 2.97
CA GLU A 606 -8.86 0.58 2.62
C GLU A 606 -7.45 0.49 3.24
N LEU A 607 -7.11 1.40 4.17
CA LEU A 607 -5.87 1.40 4.96
C LEU A 607 -6.20 1.17 6.46
N GLY A 608 -5.25 1.38 7.39
CA GLY A 608 -5.43 1.02 8.80
C GLY A 608 -5.93 2.15 9.70
N GLN A 609 -6.86 1.85 10.61
CA GLN A 609 -7.39 2.75 11.66
C GLN A 609 -7.38 2.05 13.01
N GLU A 610 -6.64 2.60 13.99
CA GLU A 610 -6.35 1.95 15.27
C GLU A 610 -6.48 2.90 16.47
N TRP A 611 -6.51 2.31 17.69
CA TRP A 611 -6.55 3.03 18.98
C TRP A 611 -7.75 3.97 19.15
N PRO A 612 -9.01 3.48 19.04
CA PRO A 612 -10.20 4.30 19.21
C PRO A 612 -10.49 4.60 20.69
N VAL A 613 -10.55 5.88 21.03
CA VAL A 613 -11.09 6.41 22.29
C VAL A 613 -12.45 7.07 22.04
N ILE A 614 -13.28 7.20 23.09
CA ILE A 614 -14.64 7.76 22.96
C ILE A 614 -15.02 8.63 24.17
N TYR A 615 -15.58 9.81 23.90
CA TYR A 615 -16.16 10.70 24.90
C TYR A 615 -17.43 11.38 24.36
N ASN A 616 -18.56 11.24 25.07
CA ASN A 616 -19.90 11.60 24.59
C ASN A 616 -20.20 11.00 23.20
N ASP A 617 -20.34 11.87 22.18
CA ASP A 617 -20.62 11.50 20.79
C ASP A 617 -19.38 11.48 19.90
N MET A 618 -18.18 11.77 20.43
CA MET A 618 -16.94 11.83 19.66
C MET A 618 -16.14 10.54 19.83
N VAL A 619 -15.81 9.89 18.71
CA VAL A 619 -14.82 8.81 18.61
C VAL A 619 -13.56 9.39 17.99
N VAL A 620 -12.38 9.13 18.56
CA VAL A 620 -11.08 9.60 18.03
C VAL A 620 -10.17 8.41 17.86
N TRP A 621 -9.42 8.33 16.76
CA TRP A 621 -8.49 7.23 16.46
C TRP A 621 -7.23 7.73 15.72
N GLN A 622 -6.25 6.83 15.61
CA GLN A 622 -5.05 6.98 14.80
C GLN A 622 -5.27 6.32 13.43
N ASP A 623 -4.97 7.02 12.34
CA ASP A 623 -5.32 6.66 10.97
C ASP A 623 -4.12 6.80 10.05
N ASN A 624 -3.72 5.73 9.35
CA ASN A 624 -2.53 5.76 8.48
C ASN A 624 -2.84 6.05 7.00
N ARG A 625 -4.08 6.48 6.67
CA ARG A 625 -4.54 6.67 5.27
C ARG A 625 -3.71 7.64 4.41
N ASN A 626 -2.88 8.48 5.04
CA ASN A 626 -2.03 9.47 4.36
C ASN A 626 -0.57 9.02 4.17
N GLY A 627 -0.20 7.81 4.64
CA GLY A 627 1.18 7.29 4.59
C GLY A 627 2.05 7.65 5.80
N ASN A 628 1.48 8.37 6.76
CA ASN A 628 1.93 8.51 8.15
C ASN A 628 0.70 8.34 9.05
N ASP A 629 0.91 8.09 10.34
CA ASP A 629 -0.17 8.14 11.32
C ASP A 629 -0.64 9.59 11.51
N ASP A 630 -1.95 9.83 11.36
CA ASP A 630 -2.65 11.08 11.68
C ASP A 630 -3.77 10.81 12.68
N ILE A 631 -4.18 11.80 13.48
CA ILE A 631 -5.36 11.69 14.35
C ILE A 631 -6.62 12.11 13.57
N TYR A 632 -7.65 11.27 13.63
CA TYR A 632 -8.98 11.52 13.07
C TYR A 632 -10.07 11.41 14.14
N MET A 633 -11.21 12.07 13.90
CA MET A 633 -12.37 12.06 14.79
C MET A 633 -13.68 11.86 13.99
N TYR A 634 -14.64 11.14 14.56
CA TYR A 634 -16.02 11.05 14.08
C TYR A 634 -16.98 11.56 15.17
N ASP A 635 -17.79 12.56 14.83
CA ASP A 635 -18.91 13.00 15.67
C ASP A 635 -20.18 12.24 15.27
N ILE A 636 -20.62 11.33 16.15
CA ILE A 636 -21.82 10.49 16.00
C ILE A 636 -23.09 11.35 15.94
N SER A 637 -23.11 12.54 16.57
CA SER A 637 -24.29 13.40 16.64
C SER A 637 -24.56 14.17 15.34
N THR A 638 -23.51 14.45 14.57
CA THR A 638 -23.59 15.11 13.25
C THR A 638 -23.27 14.17 12.07
N SER A 639 -22.83 12.95 12.34
CA SER A 639 -22.33 11.95 11.38
C SER A 639 -21.17 12.47 10.52
N ASN A 640 -20.22 13.17 11.14
CA ASN A 640 -19.17 13.90 10.44
C ASN A 640 -17.76 13.43 10.85
N GLU A 641 -16.95 13.02 9.87
CA GLU A 641 -15.51 12.72 10.04
C GLU A 641 -14.67 14.00 9.90
N ILE A 642 -13.65 14.15 10.74
CA ILE A 642 -12.71 15.28 10.76
C ILE A 642 -11.29 14.75 10.92
N GLN A 643 -10.42 15.09 9.97
CA GLN A 643 -8.98 14.98 10.14
C GLN A 643 -8.51 16.04 11.15
N VAL A 644 -7.95 15.61 12.29
CA VAL A 644 -7.49 16.50 13.38
C VAL A 644 -6.05 16.96 13.13
N THR A 645 -5.20 16.07 12.62
CA THR A 645 -3.81 16.36 12.24
C THR A 645 -3.57 16.04 10.77
N ALA A 646 -2.70 16.80 10.12
CA ALA A 646 -2.42 16.70 8.69
C ALA A 646 -0.95 17.03 8.39
N ASN A 647 -0.04 16.44 9.17
CA ASN A 647 1.39 16.70 9.12
C ASN A 647 2.13 15.44 8.71
N SER A 648 3.20 15.55 7.92
CA SER A 648 3.95 14.41 7.38
C SER A 648 4.90 13.80 8.42
N SER A 649 4.35 13.33 9.53
CA SER A 649 5.03 12.74 10.68
C SER A 649 4.00 11.94 11.47
N ASP A 650 4.41 11.02 12.33
CA ASP A 650 3.44 10.22 13.08
C ASP A 650 2.78 11.05 14.19
N GLN A 651 1.45 11.01 14.25
CA GLN A 651 0.63 11.42 15.39
C GLN A 651 -0.16 10.20 15.87
N SER A 652 0.00 9.84 17.14
CA SER A 652 -0.37 8.53 17.68
C SER A 652 -0.88 8.60 19.12
N TRP A 653 -1.50 7.53 19.62
CA TRP A 653 -2.02 7.44 21.00
C TRP A 653 -2.93 8.62 21.40
N PRO A 654 -4.11 8.77 20.77
CA PRO A 654 -5.07 9.79 21.13
C PRO A 654 -5.76 9.49 22.48
N ASP A 655 -6.03 10.54 23.26
CA ASP A 655 -7.03 10.53 24.34
C ASP A 655 -7.92 11.79 24.25
N ILE A 656 -9.14 11.75 24.80
CA ILE A 656 -10.16 12.81 24.66
C ILE A 656 -10.96 13.05 25.94
N TYR A 657 -11.00 14.31 26.39
CA TYR A 657 -11.92 14.77 27.41
C TYR A 657 -12.56 16.12 27.02
N GLY A 658 -13.87 16.22 27.17
CA GLY A 658 -14.60 17.47 26.92
C GLY A 658 -14.55 17.85 25.44
N ASP A 659 -13.88 18.96 25.13
CA ASP A 659 -13.67 19.46 23.78
C ASP A 659 -12.21 19.33 23.30
N ARG A 660 -11.41 18.46 23.96
CA ARG A 660 -9.94 18.45 23.84
C ARG A 660 -9.41 17.06 23.57
N ILE A 661 -8.63 16.95 22.50
CA ILE A 661 -7.92 15.73 22.09
C ILE A 661 -6.44 15.93 22.41
N VAL A 662 -5.77 14.96 23.01
CA VAL A 662 -4.31 14.93 23.23
C VAL A 662 -3.68 13.76 22.48
N TRP A 663 -2.42 13.88 22.04
CA TRP A 663 -1.70 12.81 21.34
C TRP A 663 -0.17 12.91 21.46
N MET A 664 0.51 11.83 21.09
CA MET A 664 1.96 11.72 20.91
C MET A 664 2.36 12.10 19.49
N ASP A 665 3.22 13.11 19.34
CA ASP A 665 3.60 13.71 18.06
C ASP A 665 5.12 13.64 17.81
N LYS A 666 5.52 13.05 16.68
CA LYS A 666 6.95 12.85 16.31
C LYS A 666 7.55 13.96 15.44
N ARG A 667 6.84 15.07 15.15
CA ARG A 667 7.26 16.12 14.17
C ARG A 667 8.60 16.82 14.44
N HIS A 668 9.21 16.58 15.60
CA HIS A 668 10.51 17.13 16.01
C HIS A 668 11.57 16.05 16.32
N GLY A 669 11.39 14.85 15.76
CA GLY A 669 12.36 13.73 15.82
C GLY A 669 12.29 12.91 17.12
N ASN A 670 12.04 13.58 18.25
CA ASN A 670 11.60 12.94 19.50
C ASN A 670 10.11 13.20 19.70
N THR A 671 9.40 12.24 20.31
CA THR A 671 7.97 12.38 20.63
C THR A 671 7.71 13.51 21.64
N THR A 672 6.69 14.32 21.38
CA THR A 672 6.18 15.40 22.25
C THR A 672 4.66 15.27 22.40
N ILE A 673 4.08 15.78 23.49
CA ILE A 673 2.62 15.79 23.67
C ILE A 673 2.03 17.07 23.09
N TYR A 674 1.01 16.91 22.27
CA TYR A 674 0.20 17.97 21.68
C TYR A 674 -1.27 17.84 22.11
N MET A 675 -2.02 18.94 21.97
CA MET A 675 -3.46 19.01 22.24
C MET A 675 -4.18 19.82 21.16
N TYR A 676 -5.38 19.40 20.74
CA TYR A 676 -6.29 20.17 19.89
C TYR A 676 -7.56 20.53 20.66
N ASN A 677 -7.93 21.81 20.65
CA ASN A 677 -9.18 22.30 21.23
C ASN A 677 -10.23 22.43 20.12
N LEU A 678 -11.19 21.52 20.09
CA LEU A 678 -12.25 21.46 19.08
C LEU A 678 -13.07 22.77 19.05
N SER A 679 -13.39 23.33 20.21
CA SER A 679 -14.21 24.56 20.33
C SER A 679 -13.53 25.83 19.79
N THR A 680 -12.21 25.83 19.60
CA THR A 680 -11.46 27.00 19.12
C THR A 680 -10.61 26.73 17.88
N SER A 681 -10.62 25.48 17.38
CA SER A 681 -9.81 24.99 16.26
C SER A 681 -8.31 25.26 16.44
N LYS A 682 -7.78 24.98 17.64
CA LYS A 682 -6.37 25.28 18.00
C LYS A 682 -5.61 24.06 18.49
N GLU A 683 -4.60 23.70 17.71
CA GLU A 683 -3.45 22.92 18.15
C GLU A 683 -2.58 23.72 19.14
N ILE A 684 -2.10 23.05 20.19
CA ILE A 684 -1.20 23.57 21.22
C ILE A 684 -0.17 22.49 21.56
N GLN A 685 1.13 22.80 21.47
CA GLN A 685 2.19 21.96 22.01
C GLN A 685 2.19 22.05 23.54
N ILE A 686 2.07 20.91 24.22
CA ILE A 686 2.10 20.84 25.69
C ILE A 686 3.55 20.70 26.17
N THR A 687 4.28 19.69 25.70
CA THR A 687 5.65 19.42 26.15
C THR A 687 6.69 20.06 25.24
N LYS A 688 7.59 20.86 25.85
CA LYS A 688 8.65 21.60 25.13
C LYS A 688 9.93 20.78 24.95
N ASN A 689 10.06 19.69 25.71
CA ASN A 689 11.14 18.72 25.62
C ASN A 689 10.59 17.45 24.97
N GLY A 690 11.33 16.86 24.04
CA GLY A 690 10.96 15.58 23.45
C GLY A 690 11.36 14.39 24.34
N SER A 691 10.85 13.22 23.97
CA SER A 691 10.84 11.97 24.73
C SER A 691 9.76 11.97 25.83
N THR A 692 8.51 12.07 25.39
CA THR A 692 7.30 11.95 26.21
C THR A 692 6.29 10.99 25.57
N SER A 693 5.58 10.17 26.37
CA SER A 693 4.58 9.20 25.86
C SER A 693 3.38 9.04 26.79
N SER A 694 2.38 8.27 26.34
CA SER A 694 1.19 7.87 27.10
C SER A 694 0.43 9.06 27.73
N PRO A 695 -0.08 10.00 26.91
CA PRO A 695 -0.89 11.11 27.41
C PRO A 695 -2.27 10.62 27.85
N ALA A 696 -2.75 11.11 28.99
CA ALA A 696 -4.14 10.96 29.42
C ALA A 696 -4.68 12.32 29.93
N ILE A 697 -5.96 12.61 29.70
CA ILE A 697 -6.58 13.91 30.00
C ILE A 697 -7.88 13.80 30.81
N TYR A 698 -7.99 14.61 31.87
CA TYR A 698 -9.23 14.78 32.63
C TYR A 698 -9.42 16.25 33.04
N GLU A 699 -10.55 16.84 32.65
CA GLU A 699 -10.87 18.27 32.83
C GLU A 699 -9.77 19.19 32.24
N ASP A 700 -9.12 19.99 33.08
CA ASP A 700 -8.05 20.92 32.72
C ASP A 700 -6.65 20.31 32.91
N ARG A 701 -6.50 18.99 33.08
CA ARG A 701 -5.23 18.36 33.46
C ARG A 701 -4.85 17.23 32.52
N ILE A 702 -3.63 17.31 32.00
CA ILE A 702 -3.00 16.30 31.13
C ILE A 702 -1.85 15.67 31.91
N VAL A 703 -1.75 14.34 31.93
CA VAL A 703 -0.60 13.59 32.47
C VAL A 703 0.12 12.83 31.36
N TRP A 704 1.42 12.60 31.52
CA TRP A 704 2.23 11.79 30.59
C TRP A 704 3.46 11.19 31.27
N LEU A 705 4.07 10.21 30.62
CA LEU A 705 5.39 9.69 30.95
C LEU A 705 6.47 10.55 30.30
N ASP A 706 7.39 11.09 31.10
CA ASP A 706 8.47 11.95 30.63
C ASP A 706 9.83 11.32 30.92
N TYR A 707 10.68 11.23 29.91
CA TYR A 707 11.97 10.53 29.98
C TYR A 707 13.15 11.49 30.13
N ARG A 708 12.92 12.81 30.29
CA ARG A 708 13.98 13.85 30.34
C ARG A 708 15.05 13.63 31.42
N ASN A 709 14.74 12.85 32.46
CA ASN A 709 15.64 12.53 33.57
C ASN A 709 16.33 11.15 33.44
N GLY A 710 16.10 10.41 32.36
CA GLY A 710 16.69 9.08 32.11
C GLY A 710 15.99 7.89 32.78
N LYS A 711 14.84 8.14 33.41
CA LYS A 711 13.80 7.17 33.80
C LYS A 711 12.45 7.72 33.39
N ALA A 712 11.47 6.86 33.16
CA ALA A 712 10.08 7.30 32.96
C ALA A 712 9.53 7.83 34.29
N GLU A 713 9.21 9.12 34.35
CA GLU A 713 8.57 9.76 35.50
C GLU A 713 7.26 10.44 35.06
N ILE A 714 6.27 10.49 35.94
CA ILE A 714 4.96 11.08 35.63
C ILE A 714 5.04 12.60 35.81
N TYR A 715 4.64 13.32 34.77
CA TYR A 715 4.43 14.76 34.78
C TYR A 715 2.96 15.09 34.58
N ILE A 716 2.57 16.29 35.02
CA ILE A 716 1.25 16.88 34.81
C ILE A 716 1.41 18.29 34.20
N TYR A 717 0.47 18.66 33.34
CA TYR A 717 0.24 20.03 32.90
C TYR A 717 -1.16 20.45 33.34
N ASP A 718 -1.25 21.54 34.09
CA ASP A 718 -2.52 22.17 34.44
C ASP A 718 -2.80 23.29 33.42
N LEU A 719 -3.82 23.09 32.57
CA LEU A 719 -4.23 24.01 31.52
C LEU A 719 -4.82 25.32 32.11
N SER A 720 -5.33 25.29 33.34
CA SER A 720 -5.92 26.45 34.02
C SER A 720 -4.87 27.41 34.60
N THR A 721 -3.72 26.89 35.07
CA THR A 721 -2.58 27.68 35.56
C THR A 721 -1.47 27.86 34.51
N SER A 722 -1.45 26.99 33.50
CA SER A 722 -0.39 26.83 32.48
C SER A 722 0.96 26.37 33.06
N GLU A 723 0.94 25.67 34.21
CA GLU A 723 2.13 25.16 34.92
C GLU A 723 2.37 23.67 34.65
N GLU A 724 3.64 23.30 34.49
CA GLU A 724 4.13 21.91 34.41
C GLU A 724 4.68 21.50 35.78
N ALA A 725 4.32 20.32 36.27
CA ALA A 725 4.86 19.76 37.51
C ALA A 725 5.22 18.27 37.37
N GLN A 726 6.25 17.84 38.09
CA GLN A 726 6.64 16.44 38.22
C GLN A 726 5.91 15.82 39.42
N ILE A 727 5.24 14.68 39.22
CA ILE A 727 4.46 13.97 40.24
C ILE A 727 5.31 12.93 40.98
N THR A 728 6.06 12.12 40.24
CA THR A 728 6.91 11.05 40.79
C THR A 728 8.39 11.43 40.72
N SER A 729 9.16 11.04 41.74
CA SER A 729 10.60 11.29 41.83
C SER A 729 11.30 10.07 42.45
N SER A 730 11.31 8.97 41.73
CA SER A 730 11.51 7.61 42.25
C SER A 730 12.66 6.87 41.57
N GLU A 731 13.13 5.79 42.20
CA GLU A 731 14.25 5.01 41.66
C GLU A 731 13.84 3.96 40.62
N SER A 732 12.60 4.01 40.14
CA SER A 732 11.98 3.07 39.20
C SER A 732 11.27 3.81 38.07
N ASP A 733 11.14 3.16 36.92
CA ASP A 733 10.30 3.61 35.82
C ASP A 733 8.79 3.54 36.16
N LYS A 734 7.98 4.17 35.31
CA LYS A 734 6.52 4.29 35.39
C LYS A 734 5.91 3.87 34.06
N SER A 735 4.76 3.23 34.09
CA SER A 735 3.97 2.91 32.89
C SER A 735 2.49 3.21 33.09
N ASN A 736 1.78 3.40 31.98
CA ASN A 736 0.33 3.53 31.88
C ASN A 736 -0.31 4.47 32.93
N PRO A 737 -0.01 5.78 32.89
CA PRO A 737 -0.65 6.75 33.75
C PRO A 737 -2.09 7.03 33.28
N ASP A 738 -3.05 6.95 34.20
CA ASP A 738 -4.46 7.33 33.98
C ASP A 738 -4.91 8.33 35.06
N ILE A 739 -5.88 9.20 34.75
CA ILE A 739 -6.29 10.33 35.59
C ILE A 739 -7.82 10.45 35.67
N TYR A 740 -8.36 10.45 36.90
CA TYR A 740 -9.77 10.73 37.15
C TYR A 740 -9.95 11.54 38.44
N GLY A 741 -10.71 12.64 38.35
CA GLY A 741 -10.97 13.50 39.52
C GLY A 741 -9.67 14.06 40.07
N ASP A 742 -9.42 13.92 41.39
CA ASP A 742 -8.21 14.41 42.05
C ASP A 742 -7.06 13.38 42.09
N ARG A 743 -7.11 12.33 41.27
CA ARG A 743 -6.22 11.17 41.36
C ARG A 743 -5.58 10.81 40.02
N ILE A 744 -4.31 10.45 40.09
CA ILE A 744 -3.54 9.81 39.00
C ILE A 744 -3.20 8.39 39.48
N VAL A 745 -3.34 7.38 38.63
CA VAL A 745 -2.90 5.99 38.87
C VAL A 745 -1.83 5.60 37.86
N TRP A 746 -0.97 4.65 38.22
CA TRP A 746 0.09 4.14 37.32
C TRP A 746 0.67 2.80 37.80
N GLU A 747 1.46 2.18 36.95
CA GLU A 747 2.31 1.02 37.24
C GLU A 747 3.70 1.44 37.72
N ASP A 748 4.16 0.89 38.83
CA ASP A 748 5.46 1.22 39.41
C ASP A 748 6.32 -0.03 39.66
N TYR A 749 7.52 -0.04 39.09
CA TYR A 749 8.44 -1.17 39.20
C TYR A 749 9.33 -1.17 40.45
N ARG A 750 9.09 -0.27 41.44
CA ARG A 750 9.99 -0.05 42.59
C ARG A 750 10.18 -1.27 43.51
N ASN A 751 9.21 -2.18 43.58
CA ASN A 751 9.27 -3.36 44.45
C ASN A 751 9.82 -4.61 43.73
N GLY A 752 9.95 -4.56 42.40
CA GLY A 752 10.55 -5.60 41.56
C GLY A 752 9.57 -6.17 40.53
N ASN A 753 8.36 -6.46 40.98
CA ASN A 753 7.12 -6.54 40.19
C ASN A 753 6.64 -5.13 39.78
N SER A 754 5.60 -5.05 38.93
CA SER A 754 4.76 -3.86 38.84
C SER A 754 3.67 -3.91 39.92
N ASP A 755 3.61 -2.89 40.76
CA ASP A 755 2.46 -2.61 41.62
C ASP A 755 1.69 -1.39 41.09
N ILE A 756 0.38 -1.32 41.36
CA ILE A 756 -0.43 -0.15 41.08
C ILE A 756 -0.24 0.86 42.21
N TYR A 757 0.15 2.09 41.84
CA TYR A 757 0.23 3.23 42.73
C TYR A 757 -0.79 4.31 42.33
N MET A 758 -1.09 5.20 43.27
CA MET A 758 -1.96 6.35 43.08
C MET A 758 -1.38 7.59 43.74
N TYR A 759 -1.41 8.73 43.07
CA TYR A 759 -1.16 10.05 43.66
C TYR A 759 -2.50 10.75 43.84
N ASN A 760 -2.76 11.23 45.06
CA ASN A 760 -3.83 12.18 45.28
C ASN A 760 -3.27 13.61 45.19
N LEU A 761 -3.74 14.38 44.22
CA LEU A 761 -3.32 15.76 43.94
C LEU A 761 -3.75 16.73 45.04
N SER A 762 -4.91 16.52 45.66
CA SER A 762 -5.48 17.44 46.66
C SER A 762 -4.83 17.31 48.05
N THR A 763 -4.28 16.13 48.38
CA THR A 763 -3.50 15.89 49.61
C THR A 763 -1.99 15.82 49.39
N SER A 764 -1.53 15.80 48.14
CA SER A 764 -0.13 15.58 47.75
C SER A 764 0.47 14.27 48.29
N THR A 765 -0.34 13.20 48.33
CA THR A 765 0.07 11.89 48.88
C THR A 765 0.08 10.80 47.84
N GLU A 766 1.23 10.14 47.71
CA GLU A 766 1.37 8.85 47.02
C GLU A 766 0.88 7.70 47.91
N ILE A 767 0.17 6.73 47.33
CA ILE A 767 -0.40 5.56 47.99
C ILE A 767 -0.17 4.33 47.10
N GLN A 768 0.38 3.26 47.66
CA GLN A 768 0.42 1.95 47.02
C GLN A 768 -0.98 1.29 47.13
N ILE A 769 -1.59 0.93 46.00
CA ILE A 769 -2.94 0.34 45.94
C ILE A 769 -2.86 -1.19 46.11
N THR A 770 -1.91 -1.82 45.42
CA THR A 770 -1.69 -3.27 45.46
C THR A 770 -0.45 -3.61 46.29
N THR A 771 -0.57 -4.59 47.17
CA THR A 771 0.53 -5.05 48.05
C THR A 771 0.72 -6.55 47.92
N ASN A 772 0.73 -7.04 46.67
CA ASN A 772 0.82 -8.46 46.35
C ASN A 772 2.00 -8.69 45.40
N ASP A 773 2.85 -9.67 45.68
CA ASP A 773 4.09 -9.92 44.93
C ASP A 773 3.86 -10.41 43.47
N SER A 774 2.63 -10.38 42.96
CA SER A 774 2.29 -10.63 41.55
C SER A 774 2.56 -9.39 40.70
N TRP A 775 2.44 -9.53 39.37
CA TRP A 775 2.43 -8.36 38.49
C TRP A 775 1.02 -7.82 38.42
N GLN A 776 0.90 -6.49 38.54
CA GLN A 776 -0.33 -5.74 38.29
C GLN A 776 -0.08 -4.66 37.24
N TRP A 777 -0.93 -4.57 36.22
CA TRP A 777 -0.73 -3.67 35.07
C TRP A 777 -2.05 -3.23 34.42
N GLU A 778 -1.98 -2.29 33.47
CA GLU A 778 -3.11 -1.60 32.84
C GLU A 778 -4.11 -1.03 33.87
N PRO A 779 -3.65 -0.14 34.79
CA PRO A 779 -4.53 0.50 35.75
C PRO A 779 -5.44 1.52 35.09
N VAL A 780 -6.76 1.37 35.26
CA VAL A 780 -7.77 2.32 34.80
C VAL A 780 -8.60 2.79 36.00
N ILE A 781 -8.85 4.11 36.11
CA ILE A 781 -9.57 4.73 37.23
C ILE A 781 -10.87 5.40 36.77
N TYR A 782 -11.99 5.04 37.41
CA TYR A 782 -13.28 5.70 37.20
C TYR A 782 -14.02 5.92 38.53
N GLY A 783 -14.24 7.19 38.89
CA GLY A 783 -14.96 7.58 40.10
C GLY A 783 -14.18 7.32 41.38
N ASP A 784 -14.54 6.25 42.09
CA ASP A 784 -13.88 5.75 43.30
C ASP A 784 -13.28 4.34 43.11
N ARG A 785 -13.25 3.85 41.87
CA ARG A 785 -12.78 2.50 41.53
C ARG A 785 -11.54 2.56 40.66
N ILE A 786 -10.54 1.78 41.02
CA ILE A 786 -9.35 1.47 40.21
C ILE A 786 -9.45 0.00 39.82
N ILE A 787 -9.23 -0.34 38.56
CA ILE A 787 -9.13 -1.72 38.08
C ILE A 787 -7.79 -1.95 37.41
N TRP A 788 -7.32 -3.20 37.41
CA TRP A 788 -6.07 -3.61 36.77
C TRP A 788 -6.12 -5.09 36.40
N ASN A 789 -5.19 -5.48 35.53
CA ASN A 789 -4.86 -6.88 35.23
C ASN A 789 -3.86 -7.42 36.25
N ASP A 790 -4.17 -8.57 36.84
CA ASP A 790 -3.40 -9.19 37.91
C ASP A 790 -3.13 -10.67 37.61
N ASN A 791 -1.90 -11.15 37.82
CA ASN A 791 -1.54 -12.55 37.58
C ASN A 791 -1.39 -13.43 38.85
N ARG A 792 -1.81 -12.96 40.04
CA ARG A 792 -1.62 -13.68 41.33
C ARG A 792 -2.23 -15.07 41.44
N THR A 793 -3.05 -15.49 40.48
CA THR A 793 -3.70 -16.82 40.43
C THR A 793 -3.13 -17.74 39.34
N GLY A 794 -2.09 -17.31 38.63
CA GLY A 794 -1.58 -17.99 37.44
C GLY A 794 -2.46 -17.83 36.19
N ASN A 795 -3.46 -16.96 36.25
CA ASN A 795 -4.27 -16.50 35.13
C ASN A 795 -4.26 -14.97 35.14
N ILE A 796 -4.34 -14.32 33.98
CA ILE A 796 -4.62 -12.87 33.92
C ILE A 796 -6.07 -12.67 34.34
N GLU A 797 -6.30 -12.02 35.47
CA GLU A 797 -7.62 -11.75 36.01
C GLU A 797 -7.79 -10.29 36.39
N VAL A 798 -8.98 -9.74 36.15
CA VAL A 798 -9.31 -8.37 36.55
C VAL A 798 -9.61 -8.30 38.04
N TYR A 799 -8.94 -7.36 38.72
CA TYR A 799 -9.20 -6.97 40.09
C TYR A 799 -9.71 -5.52 40.15
N ILE A 800 -10.43 -5.19 41.23
CA ILE A 800 -10.96 -3.85 41.49
C ILE A 800 -10.65 -3.42 42.92
N TYR A 801 -10.16 -2.19 43.10
CA TYR A 801 -10.05 -1.54 44.40
C TYR A 801 -11.10 -0.45 44.51
N ASN A 802 -11.97 -0.55 45.51
CA ASN A 802 -12.95 0.49 45.83
C ASN A 802 -12.33 1.41 46.89
N LEU A 803 -11.93 2.62 46.48
CA LEU A 803 -11.25 3.61 47.33
C LEU A 803 -12.11 4.04 48.53
N SER A 804 -13.43 4.13 48.33
CA SER A 804 -14.40 4.55 49.34
C SER A 804 -14.58 3.57 50.51
N THR A 805 -14.33 2.28 50.28
CA THR A 805 -14.44 1.19 51.27
C THR A 805 -13.08 0.58 51.63
N SER A 806 -12.02 0.92 50.90
CA SER A 806 -10.69 0.30 50.97
C SER A 806 -10.72 -1.22 50.72
N THR A 807 -11.61 -1.69 49.83
CA THR A 807 -11.78 -3.13 49.54
C THR A 807 -11.34 -3.50 48.12
N GLU A 808 -10.34 -4.37 48.05
CA GLU A 808 -9.98 -5.14 46.84
C GLU A 808 -11.03 -6.24 46.57
N THR A 809 -11.31 -6.56 45.31
CA THR A 809 -12.18 -7.67 44.89
C THR A 809 -11.75 -8.23 43.53
N ARG A 810 -11.83 -9.56 43.37
CA ARG A 810 -11.54 -10.29 42.12
C ARG A 810 -12.79 -10.44 41.26
N ILE A 811 -12.74 -10.05 40.00
CA ILE A 811 -13.90 -10.04 39.08
C ILE A 811 -13.96 -11.30 38.17
N LYS A 812 -12.87 -12.09 38.09
CA LYS A 812 -12.71 -13.34 37.29
C LYS A 812 -12.71 -13.18 35.76
N THR A 813 -12.88 -11.96 35.27
CA THR A 813 -12.78 -11.62 33.85
C THR A 813 -11.30 -11.54 33.46
N ARG A 814 -10.97 -11.55 32.16
CA ARG A 814 -9.59 -11.69 31.64
C ARG A 814 -9.15 -10.43 30.90
N ALA A 815 -7.95 -9.91 31.14
CA ALA A 815 -7.36 -8.80 30.36
C ALA A 815 -8.29 -7.57 30.18
N VAL A 816 -8.53 -6.84 31.28
CA VAL A 816 -9.26 -5.56 31.33
C VAL A 816 -8.77 -4.58 30.27
N SER A 817 -9.66 -3.71 29.83
CA SER A 817 -9.32 -2.65 28.87
C SER A 817 -9.95 -1.31 29.20
N ALA A 818 -11.20 -1.28 29.72
CA ALA A 818 -11.85 -0.03 30.10
C ALA A 818 -12.98 -0.19 31.14
N ILE A 819 -13.41 0.92 31.74
CA ILE A 819 -14.53 1.00 32.70
C ILE A 819 -15.33 2.28 32.52
N TYR A 820 -16.66 2.15 32.55
CA TYR A 820 -17.56 3.30 32.65
C TYR A 820 -18.81 2.96 33.47
N GLY A 821 -19.09 3.73 34.51
CA GLY A 821 -20.17 3.43 35.45
C GLY A 821 -19.94 2.09 36.14
N ASP A 822 -20.91 1.18 36.10
CA ASP A 822 -20.81 -0.18 36.67
C ASP A 822 -20.46 -1.25 35.63
N ARG A 823 -19.97 -0.87 34.45
CA ARG A 823 -19.53 -1.80 33.40
C ARG A 823 -18.02 -1.81 33.27
N ILE A 824 -17.44 -3.00 33.40
CA ILE A 824 -16.06 -3.30 33.01
C ILE A 824 -16.09 -3.97 31.64
N LEU A 825 -15.21 -3.54 30.74
CA LEU A 825 -14.99 -4.07 29.40
C LEU A 825 -13.59 -4.71 29.32
N TRP A 826 -13.50 -5.86 28.65
CA TRP A 826 -12.23 -6.60 28.48
C TRP A 826 -12.16 -7.39 27.17
N LYS A 827 -10.95 -7.85 26.86
CA LYS A 827 -10.60 -8.66 25.69
C LYS A 827 -10.38 -10.13 26.12
N ASP A 828 -11.24 -11.05 25.68
CA ASP A 828 -11.19 -12.46 26.06
C ASP A 828 -10.90 -13.38 24.87
N TYR A 829 -9.85 -14.17 24.99
CA TYR A 829 -9.40 -15.12 23.97
C TYR A 829 -10.11 -16.49 24.05
N ARG A 830 -11.17 -16.63 24.87
CA ARG A 830 -11.88 -17.90 25.10
C ARG A 830 -12.47 -18.56 23.85
N ASN A 831 -12.67 -17.81 22.76
CA ASN A 831 -13.21 -18.31 21.48
C ASN A 831 -12.13 -18.62 20.44
N GLY A 832 -10.84 -18.40 20.74
CA GLY A 832 -9.71 -18.58 19.83
C GLY A 832 -9.17 -17.27 19.26
N THR A 833 -10.06 -16.39 18.79
CA THR A 833 -9.75 -14.98 18.54
C THR A 833 -10.08 -14.12 19.77
N PRO A 834 -9.49 -12.92 19.92
CA PRO A 834 -9.89 -11.96 20.95
C PRO A 834 -11.29 -11.42 20.67
N ASP A 835 -12.28 -11.83 21.46
CA ASP A 835 -13.61 -11.25 21.49
C ASP A 835 -13.73 -10.25 22.66
N LEU A 836 -14.61 -9.25 22.49
CA LEU A 836 -14.92 -8.32 23.56
C LEU A 836 -16.03 -8.88 24.45
N TYR A 837 -15.88 -8.69 25.76
CA TYR A 837 -16.86 -9.08 26.77
C TYR A 837 -17.01 -7.96 27.81
N MET A 838 -18.21 -7.89 28.40
CA MET A 838 -18.58 -6.87 29.37
C MET A 838 -19.28 -7.49 30.58
N CYS A 839 -19.04 -6.94 31.77
CA CYS A 839 -19.65 -7.37 33.03
C CYS A 839 -20.28 -6.15 33.71
N ASN A 840 -21.54 -6.28 34.11
CA ASN A 840 -22.18 -5.31 34.98
C ASN A 840 -21.95 -5.70 36.44
N LEU A 841 -21.15 -4.91 37.16
CA LEU A 841 -20.77 -5.12 38.56
C LEU A 841 -21.96 -5.23 39.51
N SER A 842 -23.07 -4.53 39.22
CA SER A 842 -24.27 -4.54 40.06
C SER A 842 -25.10 -5.83 39.96
N THR A 843 -24.98 -6.57 38.85
CA THR A 843 -25.73 -7.81 38.58
C THR A 843 -24.86 -9.06 38.49
N SER A 844 -23.53 -8.88 38.37
CA SER A 844 -22.57 -9.92 37.99
C SER A 844 -22.90 -10.64 36.68
N LYS A 845 -23.69 -10.02 35.78
CA LYS A 845 -23.97 -10.58 34.45
C LYS A 845 -22.82 -10.24 33.49
N GLU A 846 -22.23 -11.28 32.91
CA GLU A 846 -21.35 -11.23 31.75
C GLU A 846 -22.18 -11.22 30.44
N ILE A 847 -21.71 -10.48 29.43
CA ILE A 847 -22.28 -10.35 28.08
C ILE A 847 -21.15 -10.41 27.06
N GLN A 848 -21.36 -11.10 25.94
CA GLN A 848 -20.43 -11.06 24.80
C GLN A 848 -20.73 -9.87 23.88
N MET A 849 -19.78 -8.96 23.72
CA MET A 849 -19.94 -7.68 23.03
C MET A 849 -19.74 -7.76 21.51
N THR A 850 -19.00 -8.76 21.01
CA THR A 850 -18.73 -8.97 19.57
C THR A 850 -19.11 -10.38 19.11
N ALA A 851 -19.40 -10.57 17.81
CA ALA A 851 -19.80 -11.89 17.27
C ALA A 851 -19.23 -12.23 15.87
N SER A 852 -18.27 -11.46 15.35
CA SER A 852 -17.52 -11.79 14.13
C SER A 852 -16.36 -12.76 14.41
N GLU A 853 -15.97 -13.57 13.43
CA GLU A 853 -14.76 -14.41 13.51
C GLU A 853 -13.51 -13.59 13.09
N SER A 854 -13.23 -12.54 13.86
CA SER A 854 -12.13 -11.59 13.66
C SER A 854 -11.48 -11.19 14.99
N ASP A 855 -10.32 -10.56 14.92
CA ASP A 855 -9.65 -9.98 16.09
C ASP A 855 -10.25 -8.61 16.44
N LYS A 856 -10.39 -8.32 17.75
CA LYS A 856 -10.79 -7.01 18.27
C LYS A 856 -9.79 -6.51 19.29
N LEU A 857 -9.27 -5.30 19.06
CA LEU A 857 -8.24 -4.66 19.85
C LEU A 857 -8.69 -3.28 20.34
N ASN A 858 -7.92 -2.78 21.31
CA ASN A 858 -7.93 -1.40 21.80
C ASN A 858 -9.35 -0.85 22.12
N PRO A 859 -10.13 -1.52 23.00
CA PRO A 859 -11.55 -1.23 23.12
C PRO A 859 -11.87 -0.23 24.26
N ALA A 860 -12.56 0.87 23.93
CA ALA A 860 -12.96 1.92 24.87
C ALA A 860 -14.49 1.93 25.13
N ILE A 861 -14.91 2.54 26.24
CA ILE A 861 -16.34 2.59 26.66
C ILE A 861 -16.72 3.96 27.24
N TYR A 862 -17.79 4.56 26.72
CA TYR A 862 -18.40 5.77 27.27
C TYR A 862 -19.92 5.70 27.12
N GLY A 863 -20.66 6.10 28.17
CA GLY A 863 -22.12 6.09 28.11
C GLY A 863 -22.67 4.71 27.78
N ASP A 864 -23.63 4.62 26.87
CA ASP A 864 -24.22 3.37 26.36
C ASP A 864 -23.37 2.67 25.27
N ARG A 865 -22.14 3.14 25.00
CA ARG A 865 -21.38 2.78 23.79
C ARG A 865 -20.00 2.20 24.09
N THR A 866 -19.60 1.26 23.24
CA THR A 866 -18.27 0.65 23.22
C THR A 866 -17.69 0.78 21.82
N VAL A 867 -16.42 1.15 21.68
CA VAL A 867 -15.69 1.22 20.39
C VAL A 867 -14.47 0.31 20.41
N TRP A 868 -14.00 -0.16 19.26
CA TRP A 868 -12.81 -1.01 19.12
C TRP A 868 -12.26 -1.02 17.70
N THR A 869 -11.01 -1.45 17.54
CA THR A 869 -10.40 -1.81 16.24
C THR A 869 -10.76 -3.25 15.91
N ASP A 870 -11.30 -3.52 14.72
CA ASP A 870 -11.72 -4.85 14.25
C ASP A 870 -11.09 -5.16 12.90
N PHE A 871 -10.60 -6.40 12.72
CA PHE A 871 -9.91 -6.82 11.49
C PHE A 871 -10.81 -7.57 10.49
N ARG A 872 -12.14 -7.55 10.67
CA ARG A 872 -13.11 -8.37 9.88
C ARG A 872 -13.13 -8.12 8.37
N ASN A 873 -12.60 -7.00 7.89
CA ASN A 873 -12.54 -6.66 6.46
C ASN A 873 -11.16 -6.92 5.82
N GLY A 874 -10.16 -7.36 6.58
CA GLY A 874 -8.78 -7.59 6.13
C GLY A 874 -7.79 -6.46 6.44
N ASN A 875 -8.31 -5.29 6.84
CA ASN A 875 -7.56 -4.17 7.42
C ASN A 875 -8.11 -3.88 8.84
N SER A 876 -7.42 -3.03 9.61
CA SER A 876 -7.93 -2.47 10.86
C SER A 876 -8.97 -1.39 10.60
N ASP A 877 -10.24 -1.67 10.91
CA ASP A 877 -11.37 -0.72 10.87
C ASP A 877 -11.82 -0.37 12.30
N ILE A 878 -12.38 0.82 12.52
CA ILE A 878 -13.05 1.18 13.78
C ILE A 878 -14.52 0.74 13.75
N TYR A 879 -14.96 0.05 14.80
CA TYR A 879 -16.34 -0.36 15.02
C TYR A 879 -16.88 0.17 16.36
N MET A 880 -18.21 0.22 16.47
CA MET A 880 -18.95 0.62 17.67
C MET A 880 -20.11 -0.33 17.96
N CYS A 881 -20.42 -0.56 19.23
CA CYS A 881 -21.63 -1.22 19.71
C CYS A 881 -22.39 -0.29 20.64
N VAL A 882 -23.69 -0.09 20.36
CA VAL A 882 -24.63 0.59 21.26
C VAL A 882 -25.39 -0.46 22.08
N ILE A 883 -25.38 -0.30 23.40
CA ILE A 883 -25.97 -1.21 24.38
C ILE A 883 -27.32 -0.63 24.82
N SER A 884 -28.40 -1.34 24.54
CA SER A 884 -29.76 -0.95 24.96
C SER A 884 -30.45 -2.07 25.74
N GLU A 885 -31.23 -1.71 26.77
CA GLU A 885 -32.14 -2.65 27.43
C GLU A 885 -33.48 -2.67 26.68
N GLU A 886 -34.07 -3.84 26.46
CA GLU A 886 -35.46 -3.93 26.03
C GLU A 886 -36.36 -3.44 27.18
N GLU A 887 -37.01 -2.28 27.01
CA GLU A 887 -38.10 -1.87 27.89
C GLU A 887 -39.15 -3.00 27.95
N GLU A 888 -39.58 -3.41 29.15
CA GLU A 888 -40.69 -4.36 29.29
C GLU A 888 -41.94 -3.79 28.61
N GLY A 889 -42.21 -4.28 27.40
CA GLY A 889 -43.18 -3.68 26.49
C GLY A 889 -44.53 -3.47 27.16
N ILE A 890 -44.97 -2.20 27.22
CA ILE A 890 -46.26 -1.80 27.76
C ILE A 890 -47.35 -2.58 27.00
N LYS A 891 -47.92 -3.59 27.66
CA LYS A 891 -49.06 -4.36 27.14
C LYS A 891 -50.32 -3.50 27.18
N THR A 892 -50.44 -2.59 26.23
CA THR A 892 -51.72 -1.98 25.86
C THR A 892 -52.67 -3.07 25.39
N CYS A 893 -53.84 -3.15 26.05
CA CYS A 893 -54.94 -4.04 25.68
C CYS A 893 -55.77 -3.50 24.50
#